data_AF-A0A534S6F0-F1
#
_entry.id   AF-A0A534S6F0-F1
#
_cell.length_a   1.000
_cell.length_b   1.000
_cell.length_c   1.000
_cell.angle_alpha   90.00
_cell.angle_beta   90.00
_cell.angle_gamma   90.00
#
_symmetry.space_group_name_H-M   'P 1'
#
loop_
_entity.id
_entity.type
_entity.pdbx_description
1 polymer ?
#
loop_
_entity_poly.entity_id
_entity_poly.type
_entity_poly.pdbx_seq_one_letter_code
_entity_poly.pdbx_strand_id
1 'polypeptide(L)'
;MNVRIDDTFVCESANVAKGAIYAVDAGASVISMSLGCTTASRFSRGAFDYATSHNVLAVNAAANEFSFHQNFQSVFDDVMTIGANVPDNRNLTTTWRQKASFSNYGAHLDVVAPSDVPGASMGLSGAEPNDTAYTGTASGTSSSTPHAAGVAALVFSRARDLIAASLLPVGPLALKDISAQEVRQIINQTADDITPADGTSYAVSVGWDKYTGYGRINAKRAVDRVAANTIPPEADINSPDWYTLVDGTVTVRFYANARWASSFAYTLEVGGGVEPTSFSSLASAAGVAANPALSSANRVDNFSAGWNTASLANGLYTLRLRVTDNLGNAGEDRMAVWVRHPDPQDQPGFPRHFDGSLESLSVALVDLDDDNELEIIFADGNGEIHAVRSDGSDLPGFPVHTDLPRNLPLATSPAFDGNPANGEVPVAYTPIIGGVAVADLDRDGQQEIVVGASDGQLYCWHADASVCAGFPVSTDHGTSRDQYPPHAQIPNASRGEGIGATPALGDLDGDGKLEIIVGAVDQKLYVWHADGTRMAPFPIALFDAGSAPGVSTFAPKAIISSAAVADVDNDGVNDIVVGTTESYSSPQFAPGVGGSGRAYLVHANGTIAAGWPVKPTSINPASVPLVAEGVGTSPVLANVGGDAKLEAALTAFLGDATIYKADGSTFATMQGAPFGATGAGSDLDETTPEGGLARSSDQPSHFYVAEGAFADLAGTGLLDYVAGEVGNGLLGFATDDGTPVVFDHLLSVWSATTGTQVPAFPRVMEDWQFFTGPAVADITGDGLPEIMATSGGFFVHAFNAAGLEPTGWPKLTGQWQTSTPSVGDLDGDGTVEVVQTTRLGTLFVWKTAGGACQTDQWRKFRHDEWNTGTFGKDTRRPARITDLGAAGGAGTVTLSWTAVGDDGRCGTAASYDLRASATPITRANFASTTPVGIAPPAAAGAAESRTFAPPAGTLFFALRAIDEAGNAGPIATVGPLTLRRVRLTHAGAGQDRLSLTARIAALLAPLGLPGQNVTLVLRSGATQFYSATVPAAALVPNARGTRVRFRDPTGTLANGITSLVMGGRTRTDVTIRARHLSLGGAAAGPFTAILRIGSLELSATGTLRAAGPRLVLP
;
A
#
# COMPACT_ATOMS: atom_id res chain seq x y z
N MET A 1 0.28 -33.20 10.69
CA MET A 1 0.73 -33.12 9.28
C MET A 1 1.59 -31.89 9.14
N ASN A 2 2.66 -31.92 8.38
CA ASN A 2 3.50 -30.73 8.13
C ASN A 2 3.22 -30.24 6.71
N VAL A 3 2.89 -28.96 6.57
CA VAL A 3 2.61 -28.32 5.27
C VAL A 3 3.69 -27.25 5.06
N ARG A 4 4.52 -27.42 4.04
CA ARG A 4 5.45 -26.36 3.62
C ARG A 4 4.67 -25.37 2.77
N ILE A 5 4.62 -24.13 3.22
CA ILE A 5 3.90 -23.04 2.53
C ILE A 5 4.86 -22.03 1.89
N ASP A 6 6.05 -21.87 2.48
CA ASP A 6 7.03 -20.88 2.06
C ASP A 6 8.45 -21.35 2.45
N ASP A 7 9.47 -20.61 2.02
CA ASP A 7 10.89 -20.82 2.32
C ASP A 7 11.38 -19.97 3.50
N THR A 8 10.59 -18.99 3.92
CA THR A 8 10.81 -18.12 5.10
C THR A 8 9.55 -18.07 5.98
N PHE A 9 9.68 -17.59 7.21
CA PHE A 9 8.53 -17.32 8.10
C PHE A 9 7.83 -15.98 7.78
N VAL A 10 8.44 -15.15 6.94
CA VAL A 10 7.79 -13.97 6.35
C VAL A 10 6.99 -14.45 5.13
N CYS A 11 5.68 -14.61 5.30
CA CYS A 11 4.87 -15.34 4.34
C CYS A 11 4.22 -14.49 3.26
N GLU A 12 4.02 -15.11 2.09
CA GLU A 12 3.02 -14.68 1.12
C GLU A 12 1.61 -15.14 1.58
N SER A 13 0.67 -14.19 1.66
CA SER A 13 -0.70 -14.45 2.14
C SER A 13 -1.43 -15.55 1.35
N ALA A 14 -1.22 -15.62 0.02
CA ALA A 14 -1.81 -16.63 -0.83
C ALA A 14 -1.31 -18.06 -0.52
N ASN A 15 -0.06 -18.24 -0.12
CA ASN A 15 0.48 -19.57 0.19
C ASN A 15 0.03 -20.06 1.56
N VAL A 16 -0.10 -19.16 2.54
CA VAL A 16 -0.72 -19.48 3.84
C VAL A 16 -2.16 -19.93 3.65
N ALA A 17 -2.93 -19.20 2.84
CA ALA A 17 -4.33 -19.54 2.55
C ALA A 17 -4.46 -20.95 1.93
N LYS A 18 -3.63 -21.28 0.92
CA LYS A 18 -3.57 -22.62 0.32
C LYS A 18 -3.21 -23.69 1.36
N GLY A 19 -2.25 -23.40 2.24
CA GLY A 19 -1.83 -24.30 3.30
C GLY A 19 -2.92 -24.57 4.35
N ALA A 20 -3.65 -23.53 4.74
CA ALA A 20 -4.78 -23.62 5.66
C ALA A 20 -5.92 -24.46 5.05
N ILE A 21 -6.34 -24.17 3.82
CA ILE A 21 -7.36 -24.96 3.09
C ILE A 21 -6.94 -26.43 3.01
N TYR A 22 -5.69 -26.71 2.62
CA TYR A 22 -5.19 -28.07 2.55
C TYR A 22 -5.23 -28.79 3.91
N ALA A 23 -4.90 -28.08 5.00
CA ALA A 23 -4.96 -28.65 6.34
C ALA A 23 -6.40 -28.98 6.76
N VAL A 24 -7.36 -28.09 6.48
CA VAL A 24 -8.78 -28.30 6.75
C VAL A 24 -9.32 -29.49 5.95
N ASP A 25 -9.07 -29.52 4.64
CA ASP A 25 -9.52 -30.59 3.75
C ASP A 25 -8.92 -31.96 4.10
N ALA A 26 -7.70 -31.97 4.65
CA ALA A 26 -7.05 -33.18 5.16
C ALA A 26 -7.56 -33.63 6.55
N GLY A 27 -8.50 -32.91 7.14
CA GLY A 27 -9.14 -33.25 8.42
C GLY A 27 -8.36 -32.80 9.66
N ALA A 28 -7.57 -31.73 9.57
CA ALA A 28 -6.96 -31.12 10.74
C ALA A 28 -8.04 -30.62 11.73
N SER A 29 -7.73 -30.65 13.03
CA SER A 29 -8.56 -29.98 14.06
C SER A 29 -7.89 -28.74 14.63
N VAL A 30 -6.57 -28.61 14.43
CA VAL A 30 -5.78 -27.46 14.87
C VAL A 30 -4.77 -27.13 13.78
N ILE A 31 -4.67 -25.85 13.42
CA ILE A 31 -3.63 -25.32 12.54
C ILE A 31 -2.66 -24.52 13.42
N SER A 32 -1.38 -24.88 13.39
CA SER A 32 -0.32 -24.19 14.14
C SER A 32 0.55 -23.40 13.17
N MET A 33 0.64 -22.10 13.39
CA MET A 33 1.36 -21.16 12.53
C MET A 33 2.36 -20.35 13.37
N SER A 34 3.50 -20.02 12.80
CA SER A 34 4.54 -19.24 13.46
C SER A 34 5.20 -18.35 12.42
N LEU A 35 4.38 -17.47 11.85
CA LEU A 35 4.63 -16.73 10.62
C LEU A 35 3.93 -15.39 10.66
N GLY A 36 4.51 -14.42 9.97
CA GLY A 36 3.97 -13.08 9.75
C GLY A 36 3.93 -12.78 8.27
N CYS A 37 2.79 -12.38 7.72
CA CYS A 37 2.67 -12.10 6.29
C CYS A 37 2.86 -10.62 6.00
N THR A 38 3.48 -10.32 4.86
CA THR A 38 3.65 -8.95 4.36
C THR A 38 2.34 -8.33 3.87
N THR A 39 1.39 -9.16 3.43
CA THR A 39 0.06 -8.76 2.95
C THR A 39 -1.05 -9.56 3.63
N ALA A 40 -2.28 -9.07 3.55
CA ALA A 40 -3.51 -9.79 3.82
C ALA A 40 -4.51 -9.59 2.67
N SER A 41 -5.14 -10.68 2.25
CA SER A 41 -6.16 -10.68 1.19
C SER A 41 -7.48 -11.20 1.69
N ARG A 42 -8.56 -10.91 0.95
CA ARG A 42 -9.84 -11.60 1.11
C ARG A 42 -9.69 -13.12 1.02
N PHE A 43 -8.74 -13.60 0.21
CA PHE A 43 -8.43 -15.03 0.08
C PHE A 43 -7.83 -15.61 1.35
N SER A 44 -6.86 -14.92 1.98
CA SER A 44 -6.31 -15.39 3.25
C SER A 44 -7.33 -15.31 4.38
N ARG A 45 -8.13 -14.24 4.48
CA ARG A 45 -9.19 -14.13 5.49
C ARG A 45 -10.22 -15.25 5.33
N GLY A 46 -10.72 -15.44 4.12
CA GLY A 46 -11.66 -16.52 3.80
C GLY A 46 -11.13 -17.93 4.09
N ALA A 47 -9.82 -18.16 4.03
CA ALA A 47 -9.25 -19.46 4.40
C ALA A 47 -9.36 -19.76 5.90
N PHE A 48 -9.30 -18.75 6.78
CA PHE A 48 -9.48 -18.92 8.22
C PHE A 48 -10.96 -18.94 8.61
N ASP A 49 -11.79 -18.16 7.91
CA ASP A 49 -13.25 -18.30 7.93
C ASP A 49 -13.69 -19.76 7.65
N TYR A 50 -13.11 -20.38 6.62
CA TYR A 50 -13.34 -21.78 6.25
C TYR A 50 -12.83 -22.76 7.31
N ALA A 51 -11.69 -22.45 7.95
CA ALA A 51 -11.19 -23.25 9.06
C ALA A 51 -12.19 -23.24 10.24
N THR A 52 -12.71 -22.06 10.63
CA THR A 52 -13.73 -21.95 11.67
C THR A 52 -15.02 -22.67 11.27
N SER A 53 -15.49 -22.53 10.03
CA SER A 53 -16.72 -23.21 9.57
C SER A 53 -16.61 -24.74 9.61
N HIS A 54 -15.39 -25.27 9.51
CA HIS A 54 -15.06 -26.69 9.57
C HIS A 54 -14.59 -27.15 10.95
N ASN A 55 -14.82 -26.34 11.98
CA ASN A 55 -14.48 -26.64 13.38
C ASN A 55 -12.97 -26.86 13.61
N VAL A 56 -12.14 -26.07 12.93
CA VAL A 56 -10.68 -26.10 13.04
C VAL A 56 -10.19 -24.85 13.76
N LEU A 57 -9.41 -25.02 14.82
CA LEU A 57 -8.82 -23.90 15.56
C LEU A 57 -7.46 -23.51 14.97
N ALA A 58 -7.32 -22.27 14.50
CA ALA A 58 -6.04 -21.73 14.07
C ALA A 58 -5.35 -20.98 15.23
N VAL A 59 -4.04 -21.17 15.36
CA VAL A 59 -3.20 -20.44 16.32
C VAL A 59 -1.97 -19.86 15.61
N ASN A 60 -1.62 -18.61 15.89
CA ASN A 60 -0.44 -17.94 15.31
C ASN A 60 0.42 -17.24 16.38
N ALA A 61 1.70 -17.08 16.08
CA ALA A 61 2.64 -16.34 16.92
C ALA A 61 2.36 -14.81 16.91
N ALA A 62 2.59 -14.14 18.04
CA ALA A 62 2.47 -12.68 18.15
C ALA A 62 3.61 -11.88 17.48
N ALA A 63 4.71 -12.54 17.12
CA ALA A 63 5.98 -11.96 16.66
C ALA A 63 6.89 -11.42 17.80
N ASN A 64 8.11 -10.96 17.45
CA ASN A 64 9.27 -10.89 18.34
C ASN A 64 9.96 -9.52 18.38
N GLU A 65 9.20 -8.44 18.19
CA GLU A 65 9.72 -7.07 18.04
C GLU A 65 9.53 -6.21 19.31
N PHE A 66 8.94 -6.78 20.38
CA PHE A 66 8.44 -6.06 21.55
C PHE A 66 7.56 -4.87 21.18
N SER A 67 6.59 -5.12 20.31
CA SER A 67 5.71 -4.10 19.76
C SER A 67 4.23 -4.42 20.01
N PHE A 68 3.38 -3.39 19.88
CA PHE A 68 1.94 -3.51 19.86
C PHE A 68 1.32 -3.58 18.45
N HIS A 69 2.09 -3.40 17.38
CA HIS A 69 1.54 -3.44 16.03
C HIS A 69 0.90 -4.79 15.68
N GLN A 70 -0.06 -4.73 14.76
CA GLN A 70 -0.83 -5.90 14.33
C GLN A 70 -0.07 -6.75 13.31
N ASN A 71 0.12 -8.04 13.57
CA ASN A 71 0.68 -8.95 12.55
C ASN A 71 -0.39 -9.81 11.88
N PHE A 72 -0.21 -10.14 10.60
CA PHE A 72 -1.10 -11.05 9.88
C PHE A 72 -0.53 -12.47 9.92
N GLN A 73 -1.31 -13.50 10.23
CA GLN A 73 -2.78 -13.54 10.35
C GLN A 73 -3.26 -13.50 11.81
N SER A 74 -2.41 -13.09 12.76
CA SER A 74 -2.73 -13.18 14.20
C SER A 74 -3.88 -12.26 14.62
N VAL A 75 -4.11 -11.15 13.90
CA VAL A 75 -5.22 -10.23 14.16
C VAL A 75 -6.54 -10.59 13.47
N PHE A 76 -6.62 -11.76 12.80
CA PHE A 76 -7.91 -12.29 12.37
C PHE A 76 -8.69 -12.76 13.59
N ASP A 77 -9.98 -12.42 13.65
CA ASP A 77 -10.90 -12.78 14.74
C ASP A 77 -10.91 -14.28 15.04
N ASP A 78 -10.84 -15.09 13.98
CA ASP A 78 -10.84 -16.55 13.98
C ASP A 78 -9.49 -17.20 14.34
N VAL A 79 -8.43 -16.43 14.60
CA VAL A 79 -7.07 -16.93 14.90
C VAL A 79 -6.67 -16.55 16.32
N MET A 80 -6.23 -17.53 17.12
CA MET A 80 -5.69 -17.22 18.45
C MET A 80 -4.25 -16.70 18.36
N THR A 81 -3.98 -15.55 18.98
CA THR A 81 -2.63 -14.96 19.06
C THR A 81 -1.88 -15.48 20.29
N ILE A 82 -0.69 -16.03 20.06
CA ILE A 82 0.15 -16.64 21.09
C ILE A 82 1.42 -15.80 21.31
N GLY A 83 1.53 -15.22 22.51
CA GLY A 83 2.73 -14.57 22.99
C GLY A 83 3.68 -15.55 23.70
N ALA A 84 4.84 -15.05 24.14
CA ALA A 84 5.85 -15.85 24.80
C ALA A 84 6.06 -15.47 26.27
N ASN A 85 6.31 -16.50 27.09
CA ASN A 85 6.83 -16.34 28.44
C ASN A 85 8.12 -17.16 28.62
N VAL A 86 8.96 -16.75 29.57
CA VAL A 86 10.25 -17.37 29.90
C VAL A 86 10.31 -17.78 31.38
N PRO A 87 11.23 -18.69 31.77
CA PRO A 87 11.42 -19.07 33.18
C PRO A 87 11.84 -17.89 34.06
N ASP A 88 11.41 -17.88 35.33
CA ASP A 88 11.83 -16.86 36.31
C ASP A 88 13.35 -16.89 36.57
N ASN A 89 13.98 -18.02 36.28
CA ASN A 89 15.42 -18.18 36.25
C ASN A 89 15.76 -19.13 35.09
N ARG A 90 16.55 -18.65 34.12
CA ARG A 90 17.00 -19.43 32.95
C ARG A 90 17.74 -20.73 33.30
N ASN A 91 18.25 -20.85 34.52
CA ASN A 91 18.88 -22.07 35.03
C ASN A 91 17.92 -23.01 35.80
N LEU A 92 16.68 -22.60 36.05
CA LEU A 92 15.64 -23.34 36.78
C LEU A 92 14.32 -23.35 35.97
N THR A 93 14.27 -24.25 34.99
CA THR A 93 13.19 -24.41 34.01
C THR A 93 11.94 -25.08 34.60
N THR A 94 11.31 -24.49 35.63
CA THR A 94 10.11 -25.07 36.25
C THR A 94 8.97 -24.08 36.48
N THR A 95 9.15 -22.79 36.19
CA THR A 95 8.21 -21.76 36.67
C THR A 95 7.55 -20.90 35.60
N TRP A 96 8.18 -20.56 34.47
CA TRP A 96 7.59 -19.79 33.34
C TRP A 96 6.58 -18.71 33.76
N ARG A 97 6.96 -17.73 34.59
CA ARG A 97 6.05 -16.66 35.05
C ARG A 97 6.45 -15.27 34.56
N GLN A 98 7.45 -15.17 33.69
CA GLN A 98 7.91 -13.88 33.15
C GLN A 98 7.49 -13.75 31.70
N LYS A 99 6.93 -12.60 31.30
CA LYS A 99 6.76 -12.29 29.88
C LYS A 99 8.13 -12.27 29.20
N ALA A 100 8.23 -12.84 28.01
CA ALA A 100 9.45 -12.78 27.21
C ALA A 100 9.67 -11.35 26.70
N SER A 101 10.92 -10.87 26.76
CA SER A 101 11.18 -9.46 26.50
C SER A 101 11.02 -9.06 25.05
N PHE A 102 11.19 -10.00 24.12
CA PHE A 102 10.98 -9.81 22.68
C PHE A 102 9.51 -9.95 22.25
N SER A 103 8.64 -10.59 23.04
CA SER A 103 7.27 -10.93 22.57
C SER A 103 6.47 -9.66 22.32
N ASN A 104 5.79 -9.58 21.17
CA ASN A 104 4.77 -8.55 20.96
C ASN A 104 3.61 -8.71 21.95
N TYR A 105 2.88 -7.62 22.14
CA TYR A 105 1.83 -7.44 23.14
C TYR A 105 0.69 -6.59 22.56
N GLY A 106 -0.38 -6.35 23.33
CA GLY A 106 -1.48 -5.47 22.92
C GLY A 106 -2.84 -6.15 22.94
N ALA A 107 -3.86 -5.46 22.43
CA ALA A 107 -5.26 -5.86 22.56
C ALA A 107 -5.58 -7.26 21.97
N HIS A 108 -4.85 -7.68 20.95
CA HIS A 108 -5.10 -8.91 20.20
C HIS A 108 -4.49 -10.18 20.83
N LEU A 109 -3.74 -10.06 21.94
CA LEU A 109 -3.10 -11.20 22.60
C LEU A 109 -4.10 -12.08 23.38
N ASP A 110 -4.20 -13.38 23.03
CA ASP A 110 -5.02 -14.33 23.78
C ASP A 110 -4.29 -14.87 25.02
N VAL A 111 -3.15 -15.54 24.84
CA VAL A 111 -2.41 -16.21 25.91
C VAL A 111 -0.91 -16.18 25.64
N VAL A 112 -0.12 -16.40 26.68
CA VAL A 112 1.33 -16.66 26.54
C VAL A 112 1.64 -18.14 26.73
N ALA A 113 2.65 -18.63 26.00
CA ALA A 113 3.11 -20.00 26.08
C ALA A 113 4.65 -20.11 26.18
N PRO A 114 5.18 -21.22 26.74
CA PRO A 114 6.60 -21.36 27.02
C PRO A 114 7.52 -21.16 25.81
N SER A 115 8.43 -20.19 25.93
CA SER A 115 9.65 -20.04 25.12
C SER A 115 10.87 -20.53 25.92
N ASP A 116 12.07 -20.53 25.34
CA ASP A 116 13.31 -20.98 25.98
C ASP A 116 13.25 -22.41 26.54
N VAL A 117 12.52 -23.29 25.86
CA VAL A 117 12.32 -24.67 26.33
C VAL A 117 13.57 -25.51 26.02
N PRO A 118 14.27 -26.05 27.02
CA PRO A 118 15.43 -26.92 26.78
C PRO A 118 15.01 -28.20 26.08
N GLY A 119 15.75 -28.59 25.03
CA GLY A 119 15.41 -29.77 24.25
C GLY A 119 14.13 -29.59 23.42
N ALA A 120 13.83 -28.35 22.99
CA ALA A 120 12.74 -28.07 22.04
C ALA A 120 13.25 -27.74 20.62
N SER A 121 14.55 -27.47 20.45
CA SER A 121 15.13 -27.26 19.13
C SER A 121 15.41 -28.60 18.45
N MET A 122 14.82 -28.79 17.27
CA MET A 122 15.20 -29.87 16.36
C MET A 122 16.26 -29.36 15.39
N GLY A 123 17.46 -29.94 15.41
CA GLY A 123 18.35 -29.85 14.26
C GLY A 123 17.74 -30.65 13.12
N LEU A 124 17.21 -29.98 12.09
CA LEU A 124 16.71 -30.63 10.87
C LEU A 124 17.89 -31.26 10.10
N SER A 125 18.35 -32.40 10.57
CA SER A 125 19.53 -33.12 10.07
C SER A 125 19.13 -34.32 9.22
N GLY A 126 18.29 -34.13 8.19
CA GLY A 126 18.07 -35.10 7.10
C GLY A 126 17.60 -36.52 7.47
N ALA A 127 17.37 -36.84 8.74
CA ALA A 127 16.79 -38.07 9.24
C ALA A 127 15.43 -37.77 9.85
N GLU A 128 14.50 -38.74 9.77
CA GLU A 128 13.20 -38.68 10.44
C GLU A 128 13.37 -38.21 11.90
N PRO A 129 12.50 -37.32 12.41
CA PRO A 129 12.56 -36.83 13.77
C PRO A 129 12.66 -38.01 14.74
N ASN A 130 13.73 -38.07 15.52
CA ASN A 130 13.85 -38.99 16.64
C ASN A 130 14.09 -38.18 17.92
N ASP A 131 13.68 -38.71 19.06
CA ASP A 131 13.76 -38.03 20.36
C ASP A 131 15.20 -37.57 20.70
N THR A 132 16.22 -38.17 20.08
CA THR A 132 17.63 -37.77 20.25
C THR A 132 18.05 -36.51 19.48
N ALA A 133 17.21 -35.98 18.58
CA ALA A 133 17.47 -34.76 17.81
C ALA A 133 17.16 -33.46 18.56
N TYR A 134 16.55 -33.56 19.75
CA TYR A 134 16.24 -32.45 20.64
C TYR A 134 17.46 -32.08 21.49
N THR A 135 18.43 -31.38 20.90
CA THR A 135 19.71 -31.09 21.55
C THR A 135 19.88 -29.64 22.00
N GLY A 136 18.96 -28.74 21.65
CA GLY A 136 19.07 -27.30 21.91
C GLY A 136 17.81 -26.67 22.49
N THR A 137 17.97 -25.46 23.02
CA THR A 137 16.86 -24.59 23.44
C THR A 137 16.29 -23.86 22.23
N ALA A 138 14.97 -23.79 22.12
CA ALA A 138 14.28 -22.97 21.11
C ALA A 138 13.63 -21.75 21.77
N SER A 139 13.85 -20.57 21.21
CA SER A 139 13.35 -19.28 21.71
C SER A 139 12.53 -18.56 20.63
N GLY A 140 11.57 -17.74 21.04
CA GLY A 140 10.67 -16.98 20.17
C GLY A 140 9.20 -17.33 20.39
N THR A 141 8.29 -16.43 20.00
CA THR A 141 6.85 -16.74 19.95
C THR A 141 6.57 -17.95 19.04
N SER A 142 7.43 -18.17 18.04
CA SER A 142 7.41 -19.37 17.20
C SER A 142 7.62 -20.70 17.95
N SER A 143 8.37 -20.72 19.07
CA SER A 143 8.48 -21.92 19.90
C SER A 143 7.33 -22.03 20.92
N SER A 144 6.71 -20.92 21.27
CA SER A 144 5.50 -20.85 22.11
C SER A 144 4.26 -21.40 21.41
N THR A 145 4.02 -21.05 20.13
CA THR A 145 2.78 -21.40 19.42
C THR A 145 2.47 -22.91 19.34
N PRO A 146 3.43 -23.81 19.08
CA PRO A 146 3.19 -25.26 19.09
C PRO A 146 2.68 -25.79 20.45
N HIS A 147 3.02 -25.14 21.57
CA HIS A 147 2.51 -25.55 22.87
C HIS A 147 1.01 -25.25 23.01
N ALA A 148 0.56 -24.08 22.56
CA ALA A 148 -0.86 -23.74 22.54
C ALA A 148 -1.64 -24.68 21.60
N ALA A 149 -1.10 -24.95 20.41
CA ALA A 149 -1.68 -25.93 19.48
C ALA A 149 -1.76 -27.33 20.10
N GLY A 150 -0.73 -27.75 20.83
CA GLY A 150 -0.70 -29.02 21.56
C GLY A 150 -1.78 -29.10 22.65
N VAL A 151 -1.99 -28.03 23.41
CA VAL A 151 -3.07 -27.97 24.41
C VAL A 151 -4.45 -28.04 23.73
N ALA A 152 -4.67 -27.31 22.64
CA ALA A 152 -5.90 -27.39 21.85
C ALA A 152 -6.16 -28.82 21.37
N ALA A 153 -5.14 -29.49 20.84
CA ALA A 153 -5.25 -30.88 20.38
C ALA A 153 -5.61 -31.84 21.54
N LEU A 154 -5.06 -31.64 22.74
CA LEU A 154 -5.41 -32.42 23.93
C LEU A 154 -6.87 -32.21 24.37
N VAL A 155 -7.37 -30.97 24.29
CA VAL A 155 -8.77 -30.64 24.62
C VAL A 155 -9.73 -31.34 23.64
N PHE A 156 -9.48 -31.24 22.33
CA PHE A 156 -10.25 -31.98 21.31
C PHE A 156 -10.21 -33.49 21.55
N SER A 157 -9.02 -34.04 21.79
CA SER A 157 -8.83 -35.47 22.05
C SER A 157 -9.64 -35.92 23.26
N ARG A 158 -9.58 -35.16 24.36
CA ARG A 158 -10.34 -35.44 25.59
C ARG A 158 -11.84 -35.42 25.35
N ALA A 159 -12.36 -34.45 24.61
CA ALA A 159 -13.78 -34.38 24.27
C ALA A 159 -14.21 -35.63 23.49
N ARG A 160 -13.43 -36.03 22.48
CA ARG A 160 -13.69 -37.21 21.65
C ARG A 160 -13.63 -38.52 22.44
N ASP A 161 -12.69 -38.67 23.38
CA ASP A 161 -12.64 -39.81 24.30
C ASP A 161 -13.91 -39.92 25.15
N LEU A 162 -14.40 -38.78 25.67
CA LEU A 162 -15.63 -38.74 26.46
C LEU A 162 -16.87 -38.99 25.59
N ILE A 163 -16.91 -38.51 24.35
CA ILE A 163 -17.98 -38.83 23.39
C ILE A 163 -18.01 -40.33 23.10
N ALA A 164 -16.86 -40.93 22.80
CA ALA A 164 -16.73 -42.37 22.55
C ALA A 164 -17.16 -43.21 23.77
N ALA A 165 -16.84 -42.73 24.97
CA ALA A 165 -17.28 -43.32 26.24
C ALA A 165 -18.75 -43.03 26.59
N SER A 166 -19.49 -42.28 25.76
CA SER A 166 -20.87 -41.81 26.03
C SER A 166 -21.00 -40.98 27.32
N LEU A 167 -19.91 -40.33 27.74
CA LEU A 167 -19.84 -39.43 28.90
C LEU A 167 -20.05 -37.96 28.52
N LEU A 168 -19.93 -37.62 27.24
CA LEU A 168 -20.23 -36.30 26.69
C LEU A 168 -21.40 -36.41 25.69
N PRO A 169 -22.62 -35.96 26.04
CA PRO A 169 -23.83 -36.25 25.27
C PRO A 169 -23.98 -35.32 24.05
N VAL A 170 -23.38 -35.68 22.93
CA VAL A 170 -23.47 -34.92 21.65
C VAL A 170 -24.71 -35.21 20.81
N GLY A 171 -25.55 -36.15 21.23
CA GLY A 171 -26.76 -36.55 20.50
C GLY A 171 -27.67 -35.36 20.11
N PRO A 172 -27.97 -34.42 21.03
CA PRO A 172 -28.77 -33.23 20.72
C PRO A 172 -28.05 -32.16 19.87
N LEU A 173 -26.72 -32.13 19.86
CA LEU A 173 -25.93 -31.07 19.22
C LEU A 173 -25.87 -31.25 17.70
N ALA A 174 -25.99 -30.19 16.91
CA ALA A 174 -25.78 -30.29 15.45
C ALA A 174 -24.33 -30.66 15.14
N LEU A 175 -23.37 -29.90 15.69
CA LEU A 175 -21.97 -30.25 15.70
C LEU A 175 -21.75 -31.39 16.71
N LYS A 176 -21.44 -32.59 16.20
CA LYS A 176 -21.26 -33.82 16.98
C LYS A 176 -19.91 -33.90 17.71
N ASP A 177 -19.36 -32.75 18.07
CA ASP A 177 -18.07 -32.57 18.74
C ASP A 177 -18.11 -31.26 19.56
N ILE A 178 -17.08 -31.02 20.38
CA ILE A 178 -16.80 -29.70 20.95
C ILE A 178 -16.44 -28.71 19.81
N SER A 179 -16.81 -27.43 19.93
CA SER A 179 -16.43 -26.43 18.93
C SER A 179 -15.02 -25.87 19.12
N ALA A 180 -14.40 -25.36 18.05
CA ALA A 180 -13.14 -24.63 18.10
C ALA A 180 -13.22 -23.43 19.05
N GLN A 181 -14.35 -22.71 19.07
CA GLN A 181 -14.54 -21.61 20.02
C GLN A 181 -14.64 -22.11 21.46
N GLU A 182 -15.33 -23.23 21.74
CA GLU A 182 -15.32 -23.83 23.08
C GLU A 182 -13.89 -24.24 23.51
N VAL A 183 -13.05 -24.70 22.57
CA VAL A 183 -11.63 -24.99 22.84
C VAL A 183 -10.85 -23.71 23.16
N ARG A 184 -11.01 -22.62 22.38
CA ARG A 184 -10.43 -21.30 22.67
C ARG A 184 -10.83 -20.81 24.06
N GLN A 185 -12.12 -20.86 24.38
CA GLN A 185 -12.67 -20.46 25.68
C GLN A 185 -12.07 -21.27 26.84
N ILE A 186 -11.90 -22.59 26.66
CA ILE A 186 -11.24 -23.44 27.65
C ILE A 186 -9.79 -23.02 27.85
N ILE A 187 -9.01 -22.80 26.78
CA ILE A 187 -7.60 -22.40 26.90
C ILE A 187 -7.48 -21.08 27.64
N ASN A 188 -8.22 -20.06 27.21
CA ASN A 188 -8.19 -18.72 27.79
C ASN A 188 -8.55 -18.76 29.28
N GLN A 189 -9.65 -19.42 29.67
CA GLN A 189 -10.11 -19.41 31.07
C GLN A 189 -9.32 -20.32 32.01
N THR A 190 -8.62 -21.31 31.46
CA THR A 190 -7.83 -22.24 32.26
C THR A 190 -6.38 -21.83 32.37
N ALA A 191 -5.96 -20.77 31.67
CA ALA A 191 -4.67 -20.16 31.83
C ALA A 191 -4.40 -19.80 33.31
N ASP A 192 -3.12 -19.89 33.67
CA ASP A 192 -2.61 -19.38 34.94
C ASP A 192 -2.26 -17.91 34.75
N ASP A 193 -3.08 -17.05 35.33
CA ASP A 193 -2.88 -15.61 35.37
C ASP A 193 -1.47 -15.26 35.89
N ILE A 194 -0.77 -14.36 35.20
CA ILE A 194 0.53 -13.84 35.62
C ILE A 194 0.27 -12.49 36.26
N THR A 195 0.47 -12.41 37.57
CA THR A 195 0.12 -11.24 38.37
C THR A 195 1.37 -10.56 38.91
N PRO A 196 1.26 -9.34 39.48
CA PRO A 196 2.38 -8.72 40.18
C PRO A 196 2.94 -9.57 41.33
N ALA A 197 2.15 -10.51 41.88
CA ALA A 197 2.61 -11.42 42.93
C ALA A 197 3.59 -12.49 42.43
N ASP A 198 3.67 -12.71 41.12
CA ASP A 198 4.60 -13.65 40.48
C ASP A 198 5.99 -13.06 40.26
N GLY A 199 6.20 -11.80 40.66
CA GLY A 199 7.50 -11.12 40.59
C GLY A 199 7.88 -10.61 39.20
N THR A 200 6.92 -10.56 38.28
CA THR A 200 7.12 -9.94 36.96
C THR A 200 7.39 -8.44 37.07
N SER A 201 8.25 -7.96 36.19
CA SER A 201 8.66 -6.57 36.04
C SER A 201 7.70 -5.75 35.17
N TYR A 202 6.80 -6.43 34.45
CA TYR A 202 5.76 -5.81 33.63
C TYR A 202 4.57 -5.37 34.48
N ALA A 203 3.93 -4.27 34.07
CA ALA A 203 2.71 -3.76 34.70
C ALA A 203 1.48 -4.59 34.28
N VAL A 204 1.37 -5.80 34.82
CA VAL A 204 0.27 -6.75 34.57
C VAL A 204 -0.87 -6.59 35.60
N SER A 205 -2.08 -6.97 35.19
CA SER A 205 -3.29 -6.94 36.01
C SER A 205 -3.84 -8.35 36.26
N VAL A 206 -4.75 -8.49 37.24
CA VAL A 206 -5.47 -9.76 37.44
C VAL A 206 -6.49 -9.96 36.33
N GLY A 207 -6.47 -11.11 35.67
CA GLY A 207 -7.33 -11.46 34.55
C GLY A 207 -6.64 -11.24 33.21
N TRP A 208 -7.38 -10.72 32.22
CA TRP A 208 -6.77 -10.37 30.94
C TRP A 208 -5.98 -9.06 31.06
N ASP A 209 -4.74 -9.04 30.57
CA ASP A 209 -3.88 -7.85 30.46
C ASP A 209 -3.17 -7.78 29.11
N LYS A 210 -2.69 -6.58 28.71
CA LYS A 210 -2.09 -6.38 27.38
C LYS A 210 -0.79 -7.14 27.15
N TYR A 211 -0.06 -7.51 28.20
CA TYR A 211 1.27 -8.12 28.14
C TYR A 211 1.22 -9.65 28.14
N THR A 212 0.28 -10.26 28.85
CA THR A 212 0.18 -11.72 28.98
C THR A 212 -1.13 -12.33 28.50
N GLY A 213 -2.07 -11.51 28.01
CA GLY A 213 -3.40 -11.97 27.63
C GLY A 213 -4.13 -12.51 28.85
N TYR A 214 -4.77 -13.67 28.74
CA TYR A 214 -5.35 -14.40 29.88
C TYR A 214 -4.29 -15.10 30.77
N GLY A 215 -3.01 -14.97 30.45
CA GLY A 215 -1.90 -15.55 31.19
C GLY A 215 -1.30 -16.79 30.51
N ARG A 216 -0.57 -17.59 31.29
CA ARG A 216 0.15 -18.75 30.79
C ARG A 216 -0.77 -19.94 30.58
N ILE A 217 -0.69 -20.58 29.41
CA ILE A 217 -1.42 -21.83 29.13
C ILE A 217 -1.21 -22.91 30.23
N ASN A 218 -2.30 -23.61 30.60
CA ASN A 218 -2.26 -24.72 31.55
C ASN A 218 -2.93 -25.97 30.98
N ALA A 219 -2.11 -26.87 30.42
CA ALA A 219 -2.58 -28.09 29.76
C ALA A 219 -3.48 -28.96 30.65
N LYS A 220 -3.11 -29.13 31.93
CA LYS A 220 -3.86 -29.98 32.85
C LYS A 220 -5.24 -29.39 33.14
N ARG A 221 -5.31 -28.10 33.50
CA ARG A 221 -6.58 -27.41 33.77
C ARG A 221 -7.47 -27.39 32.52
N ALA A 222 -6.90 -27.15 31.34
CA ALA A 222 -7.61 -27.20 30.07
C ALA A 222 -8.27 -28.57 29.82
N VAL A 223 -7.50 -29.66 29.95
CA VAL A 223 -8.02 -31.03 29.76
C VAL A 223 -9.03 -31.42 30.85
N ASP A 224 -8.78 -31.08 32.11
CA ASP A 224 -9.70 -31.37 33.22
C ASP A 224 -11.01 -30.60 33.12
N ARG A 225 -11.00 -29.44 32.43
CA ARG A 225 -12.19 -28.62 32.19
C ARG A 225 -13.17 -29.28 31.21
N VAL A 226 -12.74 -30.25 30.42
CA VAL A 226 -13.61 -30.94 29.45
C VAL A 226 -14.48 -31.99 30.16
N ALA A 227 -15.72 -31.59 30.48
CA ALA A 227 -16.79 -32.48 30.94
C ALA A 227 -18.15 -31.87 30.61
N ALA A 228 -19.20 -32.71 30.65
CA ALA A 228 -20.56 -32.33 30.21
C ALA A 228 -21.17 -31.11 30.93
N ASN A 229 -20.68 -30.74 32.11
CA ASN A 229 -21.17 -29.62 32.90
C ASN A 229 -20.12 -28.51 33.13
N THR A 230 -18.95 -28.60 32.50
CA THR A 230 -17.85 -27.66 32.71
C THR A 230 -17.32 -27.03 31.42
N ILE A 231 -17.77 -27.46 30.24
CA ILE A 231 -17.45 -26.78 28.99
C ILE A 231 -18.12 -25.40 29.00
N PRO A 232 -17.37 -24.31 28.78
CA PRO A 232 -17.91 -22.96 28.77
C PRO A 232 -18.88 -22.72 27.61
N PRO A 233 -19.82 -21.77 27.74
CA PRO A 233 -20.59 -21.30 26.61
C PRO A 233 -19.72 -20.57 25.58
N GLU A 234 -20.20 -20.50 24.34
CA GLU A 234 -19.57 -19.77 23.25
C GLU A 234 -19.92 -18.28 23.35
N ALA A 235 -18.89 -17.44 23.31
CA ALA A 235 -18.95 -15.99 23.17
C ALA A 235 -18.05 -15.64 21.97
N ASP A 236 -18.56 -14.87 21.00
CA ASP A 236 -17.84 -14.57 19.76
C ASP A 236 -18.36 -13.25 19.16
N ILE A 237 -17.50 -12.25 18.99
CA ILE A 237 -17.83 -10.93 18.45
C ILE A 237 -17.45 -10.91 16.97
N ASN A 238 -18.46 -10.91 16.09
CA ASN A 238 -18.25 -11.07 14.64
C ASN A 238 -18.13 -9.74 13.89
N SER A 239 -18.61 -8.62 14.45
CA SER A 239 -18.40 -7.28 13.86
C SER A 239 -18.57 -6.15 14.88
N PRO A 240 -17.89 -4.99 14.73
CA PRO A 240 -16.90 -4.63 13.69
C PRO A 240 -15.66 -5.53 13.67
N ASP A 241 -14.75 -5.39 12.71
CA ASP A 241 -13.47 -6.13 12.74
C ASP A 241 -12.47 -5.45 13.67
N TRP A 242 -11.44 -6.20 14.09
CA TRP A 242 -10.28 -5.69 14.82
C TRP A 242 -9.74 -4.38 14.21
N TYR A 243 -9.58 -3.37 15.07
CA TYR A 243 -9.00 -2.06 14.75
C TYR A 243 -9.73 -1.28 13.63
N THR A 244 -10.98 -1.65 13.33
CA THR A 244 -11.83 -0.89 12.40
C THR A 244 -12.07 0.52 12.94
N LEU A 245 -12.05 1.51 12.04
CA LEU A 245 -12.44 2.89 12.32
C LEU A 245 -13.97 2.99 12.33
N VAL A 246 -14.53 3.47 13.44
CA VAL A 246 -15.98 3.61 13.62
C VAL A 246 -16.36 5.02 14.04
N ASP A 247 -17.52 5.47 13.56
CA ASP A 247 -18.13 6.75 13.94
C ASP A 247 -19.67 6.65 13.93
N GLY A 248 -20.33 7.53 14.66
CA GLY A 248 -21.78 7.61 14.76
C GLY A 248 -22.41 6.42 15.50
N THR A 249 -23.39 5.76 14.87
CA THR A 249 -24.08 4.60 15.46
C THR A 249 -23.59 3.31 14.80
N VAL A 250 -22.86 2.52 15.57
CA VAL A 250 -22.27 1.24 15.17
C VAL A 250 -23.20 0.11 15.57
N THR A 251 -23.36 -0.89 14.70
CA THR A 251 -24.04 -2.14 15.08
C THR A 251 -22.98 -3.18 15.39
N VAL A 252 -22.91 -3.61 16.65
CA VAL A 252 -22.07 -4.73 17.08
C VAL A 252 -22.87 -6.01 16.88
N ARG A 253 -22.38 -6.94 16.05
CA ARG A 253 -23.01 -8.26 15.86
C ARG A 253 -22.15 -9.33 16.51
N PHE A 254 -22.81 -10.29 17.14
CA PHE A 254 -22.11 -11.30 17.92
C PHE A 254 -22.92 -12.59 18.01
N TYR A 255 -22.19 -13.67 18.27
CA TYR A 255 -22.73 -14.98 18.56
C TYR A 255 -22.59 -15.31 20.05
N ALA A 256 -23.68 -15.78 20.65
CA ALA A 256 -23.70 -16.28 22.02
C ALA A 256 -24.57 -17.54 22.12
N ASN A 257 -24.06 -18.61 22.73
CA ASN A 257 -24.83 -19.84 22.95
C ASN A 257 -24.21 -20.73 24.04
N ALA A 258 -25.02 -21.54 24.72
CA ALA A 258 -24.55 -22.51 25.70
C ALA A 258 -24.96 -23.94 25.31
N ARG A 259 -24.23 -24.55 24.38
CA ARG A 259 -24.58 -25.84 23.76
C ARG A 259 -24.74 -26.98 24.77
N TRP A 260 -24.00 -26.92 25.88
CA TRP A 260 -23.96 -27.96 26.92
C TRP A 260 -24.94 -27.71 28.09
N ALA A 261 -25.72 -26.65 28.02
CA ALA A 261 -26.62 -26.22 29.09
C ALA A 261 -28.04 -26.00 28.55
N SER A 262 -29.01 -25.69 29.42
CA SER A 262 -30.40 -25.46 28.97
C SER A 262 -30.68 -23.99 28.67
N SER A 263 -29.95 -23.08 29.32
CA SER A 263 -30.13 -21.64 29.14
C SER A 263 -28.87 -20.89 29.50
N PHE A 264 -28.76 -19.65 29.03
CA PHE A 264 -27.64 -18.78 29.31
C PHE A 264 -28.07 -17.32 29.50
N ALA A 265 -27.12 -16.50 29.92
CA ALA A 265 -27.19 -15.05 29.92
C ALA A 265 -25.99 -14.51 29.14
N TYR A 266 -26.12 -13.32 28.56
CA TYR A 266 -25.00 -12.61 27.97
C TYR A 266 -25.00 -11.14 28.40
N THR A 267 -23.81 -10.53 28.41
CA THR A 267 -23.60 -9.08 28.55
C THR A 267 -22.55 -8.65 27.54
N LEU A 268 -22.93 -7.75 26.64
CA LEU A 268 -22.03 -7.02 25.76
C LEU A 268 -21.78 -5.64 26.37
N GLU A 269 -20.52 -5.23 26.43
CA GLU A 269 -20.08 -4.00 27.07
C GLU A 269 -18.87 -3.39 26.35
N VAL A 270 -18.60 -2.11 26.61
CA VAL A 270 -17.51 -1.34 25.99
C VAL A 270 -16.76 -0.51 27.03
N GLY A 271 -15.44 -0.40 26.89
CA GLY A 271 -14.57 0.43 27.74
C GLY A 271 -13.50 1.14 26.90
N GLY A 272 -13.01 2.29 27.36
CA GLY A 272 -11.94 3.03 26.68
C GLY A 272 -10.55 2.44 26.96
N GLY A 273 -9.72 2.39 25.93
CA GLY A 273 -8.35 1.84 25.96
C GLY A 273 -8.27 0.34 25.70
N VAL A 274 -7.03 -0.16 25.67
CA VAL A 274 -6.67 -1.59 25.50
C VAL A 274 -7.09 -2.42 26.71
N GLU A 275 -6.87 -1.89 27.92
CA GLU A 275 -7.15 -2.56 29.18
C GLU A 275 -8.12 -1.72 30.05
N PRO A 276 -9.41 -1.64 29.70
CA PRO A 276 -10.33 -0.76 30.41
C PRO A 276 -10.53 -1.19 31.86
N THR A 277 -10.38 -0.23 32.78
CA THR A 277 -10.69 -0.42 34.21
C THR A 277 -12.19 -0.36 34.52
N SER A 278 -12.99 0.12 33.57
CA SER A 278 -14.45 0.21 33.68
C SER A 278 -15.13 -0.01 32.33
N PHE A 279 -16.34 -0.55 32.37
CA PHE A 279 -17.12 -0.90 31.18
C PHE A 279 -18.55 -0.38 31.29
N SER A 280 -19.10 0.02 30.14
CA SER A 280 -20.50 0.40 29.97
C SER A 280 -21.25 -0.69 29.20
N SER A 281 -22.38 -1.16 29.74
CA SER A 281 -23.18 -2.19 29.06
C SER A 281 -23.89 -1.63 27.82
N LEU A 282 -23.76 -2.35 26.71
CA LEU A 282 -24.46 -2.08 25.44
C LEU A 282 -25.73 -2.93 25.32
N ALA A 283 -25.65 -4.22 25.68
CA ALA A 283 -26.78 -5.13 25.69
C ALA A 283 -26.59 -6.22 26.74
N SER A 284 -27.70 -6.73 27.28
CA SER A 284 -27.69 -7.94 28.10
C SER A 284 -29.02 -8.67 27.99
N ALA A 285 -28.97 -10.00 28.13
CA ALA A 285 -30.14 -10.84 28.27
C ALA A 285 -29.85 -11.96 29.26
N ALA A 286 -30.90 -12.49 29.90
CA ALA A 286 -30.80 -13.59 30.84
C ALA A 286 -31.91 -14.61 30.60
N GLY A 287 -31.64 -15.89 30.91
CA GLY A 287 -32.59 -16.98 30.72
C GLY A 287 -32.87 -17.28 29.24
N VAL A 288 -31.93 -16.92 28.35
CA VAL A 288 -32.01 -17.23 26.92
C VAL A 288 -31.91 -18.75 26.75
N ALA A 289 -32.84 -19.36 26.03
CA ALA A 289 -32.80 -20.80 25.78
C ALA A 289 -31.58 -21.15 24.92
N ALA A 290 -30.83 -22.17 25.33
CA ALA A 290 -29.73 -22.70 24.51
C ALA A 290 -30.28 -23.34 23.24
N ASN A 291 -29.58 -23.15 22.12
CA ASN A 291 -29.93 -23.79 20.86
C ASN A 291 -28.86 -24.83 20.49
N PRO A 292 -29.11 -26.13 20.72
CA PRO A 292 -28.12 -27.17 20.42
C PRO A 292 -27.89 -27.36 18.91
N ALA A 293 -28.74 -26.78 18.05
CA ALA A 293 -28.56 -26.82 16.60
C ALA A 293 -27.54 -25.79 16.08
N LEU A 294 -27.04 -24.89 16.93
CA LEU A 294 -26.08 -23.85 16.58
C LEU A 294 -24.73 -24.06 17.30
N SER A 295 -23.67 -23.64 16.63
CA SER A 295 -22.30 -23.49 17.10
C SER A 295 -21.65 -22.28 16.43
N SER A 296 -20.57 -21.75 17.01
CA SER A 296 -19.72 -20.71 16.39
C SER A 296 -19.28 -21.08 14.96
N ALA A 297 -19.01 -22.37 14.71
CA ALA A 297 -18.72 -22.90 13.37
C ALA A 297 -19.84 -22.67 12.33
N ASN A 298 -21.05 -22.28 12.74
CA ASN A 298 -22.08 -21.88 11.78
C ASN A 298 -21.90 -20.45 11.27
N ARG A 299 -21.02 -19.65 11.88
CA ARG A 299 -20.73 -18.24 11.54
C ARG A 299 -22.00 -17.40 11.40
N VAL A 300 -22.89 -17.49 12.39
CA VAL A 300 -24.18 -16.77 12.42
C VAL A 300 -24.22 -15.68 13.49
N ASP A 301 -24.76 -14.52 13.14
CA ASP A 301 -25.06 -13.44 14.09
C ASP A 301 -26.44 -13.64 14.72
N ASN A 302 -26.52 -14.37 15.84
CA ASN A 302 -27.81 -14.57 16.52
C ASN A 302 -28.23 -13.40 17.43
N PHE A 303 -27.32 -12.45 17.69
CA PHE A 303 -27.59 -11.21 18.43
C PHE A 303 -26.89 -9.99 17.82
N SER A 304 -27.42 -8.81 18.14
CA SER A 304 -26.77 -7.53 17.83
C SER A 304 -27.13 -6.45 18.84
N ALA A 305 -26.32 -5.41 18.92
CA ALA A 305 -26.54 -4.23 19.74
C ALA A 305 -26.10 -2.95 19.02
N GLY A 306 -26.80 -1.85 19.28
CA GLY A 306 -26.37 -0.52 18.84
C GLY A 306 -25.39 0.10 19.84
N TRP A 307 -24.30 0.66 19.34
CA TRP A 307 -23.31 1.44 20.09
C TRP A 307 -23.20 2.84 19.49
N ASN A 308 -23.51 3.87 20.28
CA ASN A 308 -23.39 5.26 19.85
C ASN A 308 -22.03 5.82 20.28
N THR A 309 -21.18 6.17 19.30
CA THR A 309 -19.84 6.70 19.51
C THR A 309 -19.78 8.22 19.43
N ALA A 310 -20.86 8.90 19.05
CA ALA A 310 -20.85 10.34 18.73
C ALA A 310 -20.44 11.28 19.90
N SER A 311 -20.47 10.80 21.15
CA SER A 311 -20.03 11.55 22.33
C SER A 311 -18.74 11.03 22.95
N LEU A 312 -18.14 10.00 22.34
CA LEU A 312 -16.86 9.45 22.77
C LEU A 312 -15.72 10.34 22.24
N ALA A 313 -14.52 10.17 22.78
CA ALA A 313 -13.35 10.83 22.22
C ALA A 313 -12.76 9.94 21.11
N ASN A 314 -11.98 10.53 20.21
CA ASN A 314 -11.13 9.73 19.34
C ASN A 314 -10.20 8.87 20.22
N GLY A 315 -10.09 7.58 19.91
CA GLY A 315 -9.35 6.65 20.75
C GLY A 315 -9.70 5.19 20.50
N LEU A 316 -8.88 4.29 21.05
CA LEU A 316 -9.16 2.86 21.06
C LEU A 316 -10.21 2.53 22.13
N TYR A 317 -11.16 1.66 21.79
CA TYR A 317 -12.17 1.12 22.69
C TYR A 317 -12.21 -0.40 22.61
N THR A 318 -12.30 -1.06 23.75
CA THR A 318 -12.44 -2.52 23.84
C THR A 318 -13.90 -2.90 24.03
N LEU A 319 -14.43 -3.68 23.10
CA LEU A 319 -15.68 -4.43 23.22
C LEU A 319 -15.40 -5.72 23.99
N ARG A 320 -16.32 -6.10 24.89
CA ARG A 320 -16.27 -7.36 25.62
C ARG A 320 -17.64 -8.03 25.64
N LEU A 321 -17.68 -9.29 25.26
CA LEU A 321 -18.86 -10.14 25.36
C LEU A 321 -18.62 -11.19 26.42
N ARG A 322 -19.47 -11.23 27.45
CA ARG A 322 -19.49 -12.31 28.45
C ARG A 322 -20.76 -13.11 28.33
N VAL A 323 -20.63 -14.43 28.25
CA VAL A 323 -21.74 -15.38 28.21
C VAL A 323 -21.65 -16.28 29.44
N THR A 324 -22.74 -16.54 30.14
CA THR A 324 -22.75 -17.41 31.33
C THR A 324 -23.90 -18.38 31.24
N ASP A 325 -23.62 -19.67 31.37
CA ASP A 325 -24.64 -20.71 31.32
C ASP A 325 -25.34 -20.90 32.69
N ASN A 326 -26.41 -21.69 32.71
CA ASN A 326 -27.13 -22.01 33.95
C ASN A 326 -26.44 -23.07 34.83
N LEU A 327 -25.23 -23.49 34.48
CA LEU A 327 -24.37 -24.38 35.27
C LEU A 327 -23.25 -23.60 35.97
N GLY A 328 -23.12 -22.30 35.69
CA GLY A 328 -22.12 -21.41 36.27
C GLY A 328 -20.83 -21.31 35.48
N ASN A 329 -20.76 -21.84 34.26
CA ASN A 329 -19.63 -21.64 33.37
C ASN A 329 -19.77 -20.31 32.62
N ALA A 330 -18.66 -19.63 32.40
CA ALA A 330 -18.60 -18.39 31.64
C ALA A 330 -17.83 -18.60 30.33
N GLY A 331 -18.11 -17.81 29.31
CA GLY A 331 -17.38 -17.60 28.06
C GLY A 331 -17.09 -16.10 27.94
N GLU A 332 -15.93 -15.71 27.44
CA GLU A 332 -15.57 -14.31 27.19
C GLU A 332 -14.91 -14.15 25.83
N ASP A 333 -15.31 -13.12 25.10
CA ASP A 333 -14.61 -12.64 23.92
C ASP A 333 -14.39 -11.13 23.98
N ARG A 334 -13.32 -10.65 23.34
CA ARG A 334 -12.84 -9.27 23.43
C ARG A 334 -12.28 -8.82 22.09
N MET A 335 -12.50 -7.56 21.77
CA MET A 335 -12.00 -6.96 20.53
C MET A 335 -11.81 -5.46 20.66
N ALA A 336 -10.72 -4.94 20.09
CA ALA A 336 -10.45 -3.50 20.10
C ALA A 336 -10.83 -2.85 18.76
N VAL A 337 -11.41 -1.65 18.85
CA VAL A 337 -11.90 -0.85 17.71
C VAL A 337 -11.57 0.63 17.92
N TRP A 338 -11.36 1.37 16.84
CA TRP A 338 -11.01 2.79 16.90
C TRP A 338 -12.24 3.66 16.71
N VAL A 339 -12.57 4.49 17.70
CA VAL A 339 -13.47 5.62 17.47
C VAL A 339 -12.66 6.72 16.81
N ARG A 340 -13.07 7.14 15.60
CA ARG A 340 -12.47 8.26 14.86
C ARG A 340 -13.56 9.12 14.24
N HIS A 341 -13.75 10.31 14.78
CA HIS A 341 -14.58 11.35 14.17
C HIS A 341 -13.87 11.98 12.96
N PRO A 342 -14.61 12.52 11.98
CA PRO A 342 -14.04 13.20 10.82
C PRO A 342 -13.04 14.29 11.23
N ASP A 343 -11.85 14.25 10.64
CA ASP A 343 -10.87 15.32 10.78
C ASP A 343 -11.33 16.51 9.92
N PRO A 344 -11.27 17.77 10.40
CA PRO A 344 -11.59 18.93 9.58
C PRO A 344 -10.79 19.05 8.27
N GLN A 345 -9.64 18.38 8.18
CA GLN A 345 -8.79 18.32 6.99
C GLN A 345 -9.04 17.08 6.13
N ASP A 346 -9.94 16.16 6.48
CA ASP A 346 -10.26 15.01 5.62
C ASP A 346 -10.79 15.50 4.26
N GLN A 347 -10.20 14.99 3.18
CA GLN A 347 -10.69 15.24 1.81
C GLN A 347 -12.05 14.55 1.60
N PRO A 348 -13.03 15.21 0.94
CA PRO A 348 -14.29 14.55 0.60
C PRO A 348 -14.08 13.22 -0.15
N GLY A 349 -14.72 12.16 0.32
CA GLY A 349 -14.53 10.80 -0.21
C GLY A 349 -13.56 9.95 0.61
N PHE A 350 -12.83 10.55 1.56
CA PHE A 350 -11.85 9.88 2.41
C PHE A 350 -12.16 10.07 3.91
N PRO A 351 -11.68 9.17 4.78
CA PRO A 351 -10.98 7.91 4.47
C PRO A 351 -11.87 6.91 3.71
N ARG A 352 -11.25 6.11 2.83
CA ARG A 352 -11.90 5.04 2.05
C ARG A 352 -11.28 3.69 2.42
N HIS A 353 -12.11 2.70 2.71
CA HIS A 353 -11.67 1.35 3.07
C HIS A 353 -11.78 0.39 1.88
N PHE A 354 -10.81 -0.51 1.78
CA PHE A 354 -10.63 -1.58 0.79
C PHE A 354 -10.49 -2.90 1.54
N ASP A 355 -10.96 -4.01 0.95
CA ASP A 355 -10.98 -5.33 1.59
C ASP A 355 -9.63 -6.08 1.50
N GLY A 356 -8.69 -5.56 0.70
CA GLY A 356 -7.29 -5.95 0.68
C GLY A 356 -6.44 -5.02 1.54
N SER A 357 -5.36 -5.55 2.12
CA SER A 357 -4.38 -4.75 2.84
C SER A 357 -3.67 -3.77 1.90
N LEU A 358 -3.38 -2.54 2.35
CA LEU A 358 -2.74 -1.50 1.52
C LEU A 358 -1.29 -1.23 1.94
N GLU A 359 -0.43 -2.25 1.83
CA GLU A 359 1.01 -2.11 2.15
C GLU A 359 1.88 -1.56 1.03
N SER A 360 1.30 -1.13 -0.09
CA SER A 360 2.02 -0.55 -1.23
C SER A 360 2.99 0.55 -0.77
N LEU A 361 4.28 0.22 -0.72
CA LEU A 361 5.35 1.11 -0.24
C LEU A 361 5.35 2.43 -1.00
N SER A 362 5.02 2.36 -2.30
CA SER A 362 4.86 3.48 -3.21
C SER A 362 3.38 3.71 -3.54
N VAL A 363 2.89 4.92 -3.30
CA VAL A 363 1.66 5.46 -3.87
C VAL A 363 2.08 6.56 -4.85
N ALA A 364 1.64 6.48 -6.10
CA ALA A 364 1.97 7.48 -7.13
C ALA A 364 0.81 8.46 -7.32
N LEU A 365 1.14 9.76 -7.40
CA LEU A 365 0.17 10.82 -7.67
C LEU A 365 0.44 11.37 -9.06
N VAL A 366 -0.42 11.03 -10.03
CA VAL A 366 -0.18 11.33 -11.45
C VAL A 366 -1.48 11.70 -12.15
N ASP A 367 -1.40 12.64 -13.09
CA ASP A 367 -2.48 12.85 -14.08
C ASP A 367 -2.42 11.71 -15.09
N LEU A 368 -3.21 10.65 -14.86
CA LEU A 368 -3.18 9.43 -15.64
C LEU A 368 -4.13 9.51 -16.84
N ASP A 369 -5.26 10.21 -16.71
CA ASP A 369 -6.29 10.33 -17.76
C ASP A 369 -6.23 11.64 -18.60
N ASP A 370 -5.17 12.44 -18.41
CA ASP A 370 -4.82 13.69 -19.10
C ASP A 370 -5.84 14.83 -18.87
N ASP A 371 -6.49 14.90 -17.71
CA ASP A 371 -7.50 15.91 -17.36
C ASP A 371 -6.94 17.10 -16.54
N ASN A 372 -5.66 17.04 -16.16
CA ASN A 372 -4.92 17.96 -15.29
C ASN A 372 -5.34 17.95 -13.80
N GLU A 373 -6.00 16.90 -13.34
CA GLU A 373 -6.12 16.54 -11.92
C GLU A 373 -5.25 15.30 -11.67
N LEU A 374 -4.77 15.09 -10.44
CA LEU A 374 -3.93 13.93 -10.13
C LEU A 374 -4.81 12.79 -9.59
N GLU A 375 -4.57 11.59 -10.10
CA GLU A 375 -5.08 10.35 -9.52
C GLU A 375 -4.10 9.73 -8.53
N ILE A 376 -4.66 9.02 -7.56
CA ILE A 376 -3.96 8.21 -6.58
C ILE A 376 -3.85 6.78 -7.13
N ILE A 377 -2.63 6.36 -7.45
CA ILE A 377 -2.34 5.02 -7.96
C ILE A 377 -1.63 4.19 -6.89
N PHE A 378 -2.17 3.01 -6.57
CA PHE A 378 -1.61 2.10 -5.57
C PHE A 378 -2.06 0.66 -5.80
N ALA A 379 -1.40 -0.28 -5.14
CA ALA A 379 -1.73 -1.71 -5.18
C ALA A 379 -2.15 -2.24 -3.81
N ASP A 380 -2.79 -3.41 -3.77
CA ASP A 380 -3.22 -4.05 -2.52
C ASP A 380 -2.82 -5.54 -2.40
N GLY A 381 -3.05 -6.08 -1.21
CA GLY A 381 -2.80 -7.49 -0.88
C GLY A 381 -3.69 -8.48 -1.64
N ASN A 382 -4.77 -8.04 -2.30
CA ASN A 382 -5.57 -8.88 -3.18
C ASN A 382 -4.96 -9.03 -4.58
N GLY A 383 -3.84 -8.34 -4.86
CA GLY A 383 -3.25 -8.28 -6.20
C GLY A 383 -3.99 -7.33 -7.14
N GLU A 384 -4.75 -6.38 -6.58
CA GLU A 384 -5.50 -5.37 -7.33
C GLU A 384 -4.71 -4.05 -7.35
N ILE A 385 -4.76 -3.37 -8.48
CA ILE A 385 -4.15 -2.06 -8.71
C ILE A 385 -5.29 -1.07 -8.91
N HIS A 386 -5.30 -0.03 -8.10
CA HIS A 386 -6.34 0.99 -8.03
C HIS A 386 -5.83 2.30 -8.64
N ALA A 387 -6.75 3.01 -9.29
CA ALA A 387 -6.55 4.38 -9.72
C ALA A 387 -7.77 5.19 -9.29
N VAL A 388 -7.59 6.07 -8.30
CA VAL A 388 -8.67 6.75 -7.58
C VAL A 388 -8.55 8.25 -7.73
N ARG A 389 -9.65 8.92 -8.06
CA ARG A 389 -9.72 10.39 -8.15
C ARG A 389 -9.71 11.06 -6.78
N SER A 390 -9.46 12.36 -6.78
CA SER A 390 -9.50 13.23 -5.59
C SER A 390 -10.85 13.26 -4.86
N ASP A 391 -11.95 12.83 -5.50
CA ASP A 391 -13.29 12.69 -4.90
C ASP A 391 -13.60 11.29 -4.34
N GLY A 392 -12.62 10.37 -4.43
CA GLY A 392 -12.72 8.98 -3.99
C GLY A 392 -13.34 8.03 -5.01
N SER A 393 -13.72 8.48 -6.21
CA SER A 393 -14.24 7.61 -7.28
C SER A 393 -13.13 6.92 -8.08
N ASP A 394 -13.38 5.70 -8.54
CA ASP A 394 -12.40 4.96 -9.36
C ASP A 394 -12.34 5.49 -10.80
N LEU A 395 -11.14 5.48 -11.41
CA LEU A 395 -11.01 5.65 -12.85
C LEU A 395 -11.76 4.53 -13.60
N PRO A 396 -12.38 4.82 -14.76
CA PRO A 396 -13.04 3.80 -15.56
C PRO A 396 -12.09 2.66 -15.93
N GLY A 397 -12.48 1.42 -15.61
CA GLY A 397 -11.68 0.22 -15.89
C GLY A 397 -10.87 -0.29 -14.70
N PHE A 398 -10.71 0.53 -13.65
CA PHE A 398 -10.04 0.15 -12.41
C PHE A 398 -11.02 -0.40 -11.35
N PRO A 399 -10.55 -1.25 -10.42
CA PRO A 399 -9.17 -1.78 -10.35
C PRO A 399 -8.85 -2.79 -11.46
N VAL A 400 -7.59 -2.80 -11.90
CA VAL A 400 -6.99 -3.91 -12.67
C VAL A 400 -6.35 -4.90 -11.71
N HIS A 401 -5.93 -6.07 -12.19
CA HIS A 401 -5.44 -7.12 -11.30
C HIS A 401 -4.34 -7.97 -11.93
N THR A 402 -3.51 -8.57 -11.07
CA THR A 402 -2.54 -9.60 -11.44
C THR A 402 -3.22 -10.92 -11.83
N ASP A 403 -2.43 -11.91 -12.24
CA ASP A 403 -2.96 -13.26 -12.46
C ASP A 403 -3.39 -13.93 -11.14
N LEU A 404 -4.21 -14.98 -11.27
CA LEU A 404 -4.53 -15.82 -10.13
C LEU A 404 -3.27 -16.52 -9.59
N PRO A 405 -3.15 -16.71 -8.25
CA PRO A 405 -2.06 -17.45 -7.67
C PRO A 405 -1.90 -18.82 -8.33
N ARG A 406 -0.66 -19.21 -8.62
CA ARG A 406 -0.37 -20.50 -9.25
C ARG A 406 -0.85 -21.66 -8.38
N ASN A 407 -1.30 -22.72 -9.04
CA ASN A 407 -1.70 -24.01 -8.44
C ASN A 407 -2.83 -23.91 -7.38
N LEU A 408 -3.79 -22.97 -7.54
CA LEU A 408 -4.97 -22.96 -6.69
C LEU A 408 -5.79 -24.26 -6.86
N PRO A 409 -6.21 -24.93 -5.76
CA PRO A 409 -6.94 -26.20 -5.82
C PRO A 409 -8.44 -26.02 -6.15
N LEU A 410 -8.76 -25.16 -7.13
CA LEU A 410 -10.12 -24.72 -7.47
C LEU A 410 -11.08 -25.87 -7.81
N ALA A 411 -10.56 -26.97 -8.36
CA ALA A 411 -11.34 -28.12 -8.80
C ALA A 411 -11.33 -29.31 -7.81
N THR A 412 -10.52 -29.26 -6.77
CA THR A 412 -10.27 -30.40 -5.87
C THR A 412 -10.62 -30.12 -4.41
N SER A 413 -10.79 -28.85 -4.03
CA SER A 413 -11.13 -28.46 -2.66
C SER A 413 -12.61 -28.09 -2.53
N PRO A 414 -13.32 -28.57 -1.48
CA PRO A 414 -14.65 -28.11 -1.12
C PRO A 414 -14.72 -26.62 -0.80
N ALA A 415 -13.62 -25.97 -0.42
CA ALA A 415 -13.54 -24.54 -0.13
C ALA A 415 -14.08 -23.64 -1.26
N PHE A 416 -14.07 -24.14 -2.50
CA PHE A 416 -14.52 -23.42 -3.69
C PHE A 416 -15.84 -23.96 -4.28
N ASP A 417 -16.48 -24.99 -3.70
CA ASP A 417 -17.73 -25.61 -4.16
C ASP A 417 -17.80 -25.93 -5.68
N GLY A 418 -16.66 -26.18 -6.32
CA GLY A 418 -16.56 -26.36 -7.78
C GLY A 418 -16.87 -25.09 -8.61
N ASN A 419 -17.10 -23.94 -7.98
CA ASN A 419 -17.21 -22.62 -8.60
C ASN A 419 -16.64 -21.51 -7.69
N PRO A 420 -15.50 -20.90 -8.06
CA PRO A 420 -14.85 -19.80 -7.34
C PRO A 420 -15.74 -18.61 -6.95
N ALA A 421 -16.85 -18.37 -7.66
CA ALA A 421 -17.76 -17.25 -7.40
C ALA A 421 -18.76 -17.51 -6.26
N ASN A 422 -18.94 -18.77 -5.84
CA ASN A 422 -19.95 -19.19 -4.86
C ASN A 422 -19.39 -20.06 -3.72
N GLY A 423 -18.08 -20.29 -3.67
CA GLY A 423 -17.43 -21.06 -2.62
C GLY A 423 -17.35 -20.31 -1.28
N GLU A 424 -17.11 -21.04 -0.20
CA GLU A 424 -16.92 -20.46 1.14
C GLU A 424 -15.68 -19.55 1.21
N VAL A 425 -14.66 -19.82 0.38
CA VAL A 425 -13.45 -19.01 0.28
C VAL A 425 -13.47 -18.13 -0.99
N PRO A 426 -13.45 -16.79 -0.87
CA PRO A 426 -13.35 -15.89 -2.02
C PRO A 426 -11.96 -15.99 -2.66
N VAL A 427 -11.91 -15.87 -4.00
CA VAL A 427 -10.66 -15.88 -4.74
C VAL A 427 -10.07 -14.47 -4.84
N ALA A 428 -8.75 -14.36 -4.66
CA ALA A 428 -7.94 -13.16 -4.90
C ALA A 428 -6.83 -13.47 -5.91
N TYR A 429 -6.12 -12.42 -6.35
CA TYR A 429 -5.02 -12.50 -7.30
C TYR A 429 -3.67 -12.61 -6.57
N THR A 430 -2.59 -12.75 -7.32
CA THR A 430 -1.24 -12.78 -6.75
C THR A 430 -0.94 -11.44 -6.05
N PRO A 431 -0.61 -11.44 -4.74
CA PRO A 431 -0.34 -10.22 -3.99
C PRO A 431 0.81 -9.37 -4.56
N ILE A 432 0.69 -8.06 -4.36
CA ILE A 432 1.75 -7.07 -4.65
C ILE A 432 2.32 -6.63 -3.31
N ILE A 433 3.64 -6.73 -3.14
CA ILE A 433 4.33 -6.41 -1.87
C ILE A 433 5.05 -5.06 -1.93
N GLY A 434 5.70 -4.75 -3.05
CA GLY A 434 6.44 -3.49 -3.24
C GLY A 434 5.48 -2.31 -3.42
N GLY A 435 5.33 -1.83 -4.65
CA GLY A 435 4.40 -0.77 -4.97
C GLY A 435 4.35 -0.47 -6.45
N VAL A 436 3.79 0.69 -6.81
CA VAL A 436 3.63 1.12 -8.20
C VAL A 436 4.77 2.05 -8.63
N ALA A 437 5.17 1.95 -9.90
CA ALA A 437 5.89 2.98 -10.64
C ALA A 437 5.02 3.43 -11.81
N VAL A 438 5.03 4.73 -12.14
CA VAL A 438 4.23 5.29 -13.22
C VAL A 438 5.05 6.24 -14.07
N ALA A 439 5.13 5.99 -15.38
CA ALA A 439 5.83 6.83 -16.34
C ALA A 439 5.34 6.60 -17.77
N ASP A 440 5.67 7.53 -18.68
CA ASP A 440 5.56 7.31 -20.13
C ASP A 440 6.74 6.46 -20.62
N LEU A 441 6.59 5.13 -20.56
CA LEU A 441 7.69 4.18 -20.72
C LEU A 441 8.24 4.19 -22.15
N ASP A 442 7.35 4.26 -23.14
CA ASP A 442 7.70 4.16 -24.56
C ASP A 442 7.73 5.51 -25.30
N ARG A 443 7.51 6.61 -24.57
CA ARG A 443 7.50 8.01 -25.03
C ARG A 443 6.39 8.31 -26.03
N ASP A 444 5.26 7.61 -25.95
CA ASP A 444 4.09 7.86 -26.78
C ASP A 444 3.21 9.02 -26.26
N GLY A 445 3.44 9.49 -25.04
CA GLY A 445 2.70 10.54 -24.35
C GLY A 445 1.55 10.05 -23.48
N GLN A 446 1.40 8.74 -23.29
CA GLN A 446 0.60 8.11 -22.24
C GLN A 446 1.51 7.73 -21.07
N GLN A 447 0.97 7.69 -19.85
CA GLN A 447 1.70 7.10 -18.73
C GLN A 447 1.18 5.67 -18.48
N GLU A 448 2.09 4.76 -18.19
CA GLU A 448 1.86 3.36 -17.88
C GLU A 448 2.15 3.08 -16.40
N ILE A 449 1.34 2.20 -15.81
CA ILE A 449 1.52 1.72 -14.44
C ILE A 449 2.28 0.40 -14.47
N VAL A 450 3.35 0.28 -13.70
CA VAL A 450 4.18 -0.92 -13.59
C VAL A 450 4.20 -1.45 -12.15
N VAL A 451 4.01 -2.76 -11.98
CA VAL A 451 4.07 -3.44 -10.68
C VAL A 451 4.77 -4.79 -10.77
N GLY A 452 5.52 -5.16 -9.73
CA GLY A 452 6.02 -6.51 -9.52
C GLY A 452 5.18 -7.27 -8.50
N ALA A 453 4.98 -8.58 -8.71
CA ALA A 453 4.17 -9.42 -7.84
C ALA A 453 4.97 -10.58 -7.21
N SER A 454 4.40 -11.18 -6.17
CA SER A 454 5.02 -12.29 -5.40
C SER A 454 5.24 -13.58 -6.21
N ASP A 455 4.58 -13.74 -7.35
CA ASP A 455 4.77 -14.86 -8.27
C ASP A 455 5.93 -14.68 -9.26
N GLY A 456 6.65 -13.55 -9.18
CA GLY A 456 7.77 -13.23 -10.06
C GLY A 456 7.38 -12.62 -11.39
N GLN A 457 6.12 -12.23 -11.55
CA GLN A 457 5.66 -11.51 -12.73
C GLN A 457 5.73 -10.00 -12.53
N LEU A 458 6.08 -9.32 -13.61
CA LEU A 458 6.04 -7.88 -13.77
C LEU A 458 4.90 -7.56 -14.74
N TYR A 459 4.02 -6.64 -14.35
CA TYR A 459 2.84 -6.25 -15.12
C TYR A 459 2.93 -4.78 -15.50
N CYS A 460 2.23 -4.43 -16.59
CA CYS A 460 2.13 -3.07 -17.09
C CYS A 460 0.73 -2.81 -17.64
N TRP A 461 0.12 -1.67 -17.29
CA TRP A 461 -1.17 -1.22 -17.83
C TRP A 461 -1.16 0.24 -18.26
N HIS A 462 -1.95 0.54 -19.29
CA HIS A 462 -2.26 1.90 -19.71
C HIS A 462 -3.40 2.49 -18.85
N ALA A 463 -3.58 3.82 -18.93
CA ALA A 463 -4.67 4.56 -18.28
C ALA A 463 -6.10 4.05 -18.56
N ASP A 464 -6.32 3.34 -19.66
CA ASP A 464 -7.64 2.77 -20.02
C ASP A 464 -7.82 1.32 -19.52
N ALA A 465 -6.97 0.90 -18.58
CA ALA A 465 -6.92 -0.44 -18.00
C ALA A 465 -6.52 -1.56 -18.99
N SER A 466 -6.08 -1.23 -20.21
CA SER A 466 -5.53 -2.22 -21.13
C SER A 466 -4.08 -2.58 -20.78
N VAL A 467 -3.70 -3.84 -20.99
CA VAL A 467 -2.36 -4.35 -20.71
C VAL A 467 -1.36 -3.82 -21.75
N CYS A 468 -0.18 -3.38 -21.31
CA CYS A 468 0.89 -2.94 -22.21
C CYS A 468 1.36 -4.08 -23.13
N ALA A 469 1.83 -3.73 -24.32
CA ALA A 469 2.35 -4.73 -25.26
C ALA A 469 3.57 -5.46 -24.67
N GLY A 470 3.54 -6.80 -24.70
CA GLY A 470 4.64 -7.64 -24.22
C GLY A 470 4.52 -8.10 -22.77
N PHE A 471 3.55 -7.59 -22.01
CA PHE A 471 3.33 -7.92 -20.59
C PHE A 471 2.17 -8.92 -20.39
N PRO A 472 2.15 -9.65 -19.25
CA PRO A 472 3.20 -9.69 -18.21
C PRO A 472 4.48 -10.40 -18.66
N VAL A 473 5.58 -10.06 -18.00
CA VAL A 473 6.90 -10.72 -18.16
C VAL A 473 7.33 -11.34 -16.85
N SER A 474 8.19 -12.35 -16.87
CA SER A 474 8.55 -13.11 -15.68
C SER A 474 10.05 -13.15 -15.39
N THR A 475 10.40 -13.31 -14.12
CA THR A 475 11.72 -13.76 -13.67
C THR A 475 12.04 -15.18 -14.19
N ASP A 476 13.30 -15.58 -14.09
CA ASP A 476 13.77 -16.87 -14.58
C ASP A 476 13.28 -18.02 -13.69
N HIS A 477 12.29 -18.76 -14.18
CA HIS A 477 11.68 -19.86 -13.45
C HIS A 477 12.68 -20.94 -13.01
N GLY A 478 12.58 -21.35 -11.74
CA GLY A 478 13.41 -22.41 -11.18
C GLY A 478 14.91 -22.12 -11.18
N THR A 479 15.32 -20.87 -11.00
CA THR A 479 16.76 -20.54 -10.88
C THR A 479 17.20 -20.20 -9.46
N SER A 480 16.26 -20.12 -8.50
CA SER A 480 16.54 -19.90 -7.08
C SER A 480 17.21 -21.13 -6.42
N ARG A 481 18.36 -20.90 -5.79
CA ARG A 481 19.20 -21.95 -5.15
C ARG A 481 18.69 -22.31 -3.76
N ASP A 482 19.08 -23.49 -3.25
CA ASP A 482 18.52 -24.04 -2.01
C ASP A 482 19.20 -23.44 -0.78
N GLN A 483 18.46 -22.78 0.10
CA GLN A 483 19.01 -22.15 1.29
C GLN A 483 19.50 -23.14 2.35
N TYR A 484 19.09 -24.42 2.29
CA TYR A 484 19.40 -25.41 3.31
C TYR A 484 19.92 -26.74 2.73
N PRO A 485 21.24 -27.02 2.78
CA PRO A 485 21.76 -28.37 2.57
C PRO A 485 21.29 -29.29 3.74
N PRO A 486 20.70 -30.48 3.51
CA PRO A 486 20.81 -31.34 2.32
C PRO A 486 19.46 -31.64 1.65
N HIS A 487 18.71 -30.64 1.16
CA HIS A 487 17.47 -30.89 0.40
C HIS A 487 17.71 -31.11 -1.11
N ALA A 488 18.56 -32.07 -1.46
CA ALA A 488 18.91 -32.38 -2.86
C ALA A 488 17.78 -33.04 -3.71
N GLN A 489 16.49 -32.96 -3.34
CA GLN A 489 15.41 -33.67 -4.05
C GLN A 489 14.05 -32.95 -4.14
N ILE A 490 13.97 -31.62 -4.09
CA ILE A 490 12.74 -30.93 -4.53
C ILE A 490 12.92 -30.47 -5.98
N PRO A 491 12.10 -30.96 -6.94
CA PRO A 491 12.11 -30.46 -8.31
C PRO A 491 12.00 -28.94 -8.34
N ASN A 492 12.83 -28.37 -9.18
CA ASN A 492 13.15 -26.95 -9.34
C ASN A 492 11.97 -26.00 -9.68
N ALA A 493 10.72 -26.47 -9.68
CA ALA A 493 9.55 -25.77 -10.22
C ALA A 493 8.64 -25.16 -9.14
N SER A 494 9.13 -25.01 -7.90
CA SER A 494 8.29 -24.66 -6.73
C SER A 494 8.96 -23.66 -5.78
N ARG A 495 9.95 -22.90 -6.24
CA ARG A 495 10.76 -21.99 -5.41
C ARG A 495 10.39 -20.54 -5.63
N GLY A 496 10.63 -19.69 -4.63
CA GLY A 496 10.34 -18.25 -4.69
C GLY A 496 10.96 -17.61 -5.92
N GLU A 497 10.09 -17.03 -6.76
CA GLU A 497 10.42 -16.26 -7.98
C GLU A 497 10.02 -14.79 -7.81
N GLY A 498 9.48 -14.43 -6.65
CA GLY A 498 8.79 -13.19 -6.35
C GLY A 498 9.62 -11.92 -6.52
N ILE A 499 8.93 -10.87 -6.95
CA ILE A 499 9.44 -9.50 -6.96
C ILE A 499 8.86 -8.82 -5.72
N GLY A 500 9.73 -8.62 -4.71
CA GLY A 500 9.38 -7.85 -3.51
C GLY A 500 9.78 -6.37 -3.59
N ALA A 501 10.73 -6.04 -4.47
CA ALA A 501 11.17 -4.68 -4.71
C ALA A 501 10.12 -3.88 -5.51
N THR A 502 10.00 -2.59 -5.23
CA THR A 502 9.24 -1.66 -6.08
C THR A 502 10.03 -1.40 -7.36
N PRO A 503 9.41 -1.46 -8.56
CA PRO A 503 10.10 -1.14 -9.80
C PRO A 503 10.65 0.29 -9.82
N ALA A 504 11.86 0.44 -10.33
CA ALA A 504 12.47 1.73 -10.65
C ALA A 504 12.57 1.88 -12.17
N LEU A 505 12.37 3.10 -12.68
CA LEU A 505 12.34 3.40 -14.11
C LEU A 505 13.47 4.37 -14.49
N GLY A 506 14.12 4.12 -15.62
CA GLY A 506 15.18 5.01 -16.13
C GLY A 506 15.70 4.56 -17.49
N ASP A 507 16.18 5.51 -18.29
CA ASP A 507 16.81 5.27 -19.59
C ASP A 507 18.24 4.76 -19.37
N LEU A 508 18.46 3.44 -19.47
CA LEU A 508 19.75 2.82 -19.21
C LEU A 508 20.57 2.66 -20.49
N ASP A 509 19.94 2.48 -21.64
CA ASP A 509 20.64 2.24 -22.92
C ASP A 509 20.77 3.47 -23.82
N GLY A 510 20.17 4.60 -23.42
CA GLY A 510 20.25 5.89 -24.09
C GLY A 510 19.38 6.00 -25.34
N ASP A 511 18.38 5.13 -25.51
CA ASP A 511 17.45 5.16 -26.64
C ASP A 511 16.32 6.20 -26.47
N GLY A 512 16.23 6.81 -25.28
CA GLY A 512 15.23 7.81 -24.89
C GLY A 512 13.98 7.24 -24.24
N LYS A 513 13.79 5.91 -24.24
CA LYS A 513 12.72 5.22 -23.53
C LYS A 513 13.19 4.81 -22.13
N LEU A 514 12.27 4.36 -21.30
CA LEU A 514 12.59 3.95 -19.94
C LEU A 514 12.61 2.43 -19.85
N GLU A 515 13.69 1.90 -19.27
CA GLU A 515 13.76 0.53 -18.81
C GLU A 515 13.10 0.38 -17.43
N ILE A 516 12.68 -0.85 -17.14
CA ILE A 516 12.12 -1.26 -15.86
C ILE A 516 13.15 -2.11 -15.12
N ILE A 517 13.59 -1.64 -13.95
CA ILE A 517 14.61 -2.27 -13.11
C ILE A 517 13.95 -2.86 -11.87
N VAL A 518 14.16 -4.16 -11.60
CA VAL A 518 13.72 -4.80 -10.34
C VAL A 518 14.77 -5.76 -9.80
N GLY A 519 14.91 -5.75 -8.47
CA GLY A 519 15.51 -6.86 -7.72
C GLY A 519 14.50 -7.96 -7.44
N ALA A 520 14.96 -9.21 -7.40
CA ALA A 520 14.12 -10.36 -7.09
C ALA A 520 14.72 -11.26 -5.99
N VAL A 521 13.87 -12.11 -5.42
CA VAL A 521 14.25 -13.05 -4.34
C VAL A 521 15.24 -14.14 -4.78
N ASP A 522 15.46 -14.29 -6.08
CA ASP A 522 16.41 -15.24 -6.67
C ASP A 522 17.86 -14.70 -6.81
N GLN A 523 18.14 -13.55 -6.16
CA GLN A 523 19.44 -12.85 -6.16
C GLN A 523 19.79 -12.12 -7.47
N LYS A 524 18.86 -12.01 -8.41
CA LYS A 524 19.14 -11.38 -9.69
C LYS A 524 18.56 -9.97 -9.76
N LEU A 525 19.32 -9.13 -10.45
CA LEU A 525 18.87 -7.83 -10.94
C LEU A 525 18.35 -8.02 -12.36
N TYR A 526 17.09 -7.68 -12.58
CA TYR A 526 16.40 -7.82 -13.85
C TYR A 526 16.14 -6.45 -14.46
N VAL A 527 16.30 -6.36 -15.79
CA VAL A 527 16.00 -5.15 -16.57
C VAL A 527 15.21 -5.55 -17.82
N TRP A 528 14.13 -4.83 -18.10
CA TRP A 528 13.32 -4.97 -19.31
C TRP A 528 13.11 -3.62 -19.98
N HIS A 529 13.01 -3.64 -21.31
CA HIS A 529 12.53 -2.51 -22.09
C HIS A 529 11.01 -2.34 -21.94
N ALA A 530 10.50 -1.17 -22.34
CA ALA A 530 9.08 -0.84 -22.34
C ALA A 530 8.18 -1.81 -23.16
N ASP A 531 8.75 -2.61 -24.06
CA ASP A 531 8.03 -3.62 -24.85
C ASP A 531 8.05 -5.04 -24.24
N GLY A 532 8.57 -5.18 -23.01
CA GLY A 532 8.69 -6.43 -22.30
C GLY A 532 9.88 -7.30 -22.72
N THR A 533 10.73 -6.84 -23.64
CA THR A 533 11.97 -7.56 -23.98
C THR A 533 13.07 -7.34 -22.96
N ARG A 534 13.99 -8.31 -22.83
CA ARG A 534 15.12 -8.23 -21.88
C ARG A 534 16.22 -7.30 -22.41
N MET A 535 16.70 -6.38 -21.56
CA MET A 535 17.89 -5.60 -21.85
C MET A 535 19.15 -6.41 -21.55
N ALA A 536 20.02 -6.62 -22.54
CA ALA A 536 21.27 -7.34 -22.33
C ALA A 536 22.29 -6.47 -21.54
N PRO A 537 23.05 -7.04 -20.57
CA PRO A 537 23.20 -8.47 -20.28
C PRO A 537 22.26 -9.00 -19.18
N PHE A 538 21.22 -8.27 -18.79
CA PHE A 538 20.34 -8.64 -17.69
C PHE A 538 19.42 -9.84 -18.04
N PRO A 539 19.10 -10.71 -17.05
CA PRO A 539 19.48 -10.61 -15.64
C PRO A 539 20.94 -10.93 -15.33
N ILE A 540 21.45 -10.28 -14.29
CA ILE A 540 22.74 -10.63 -13.68
C ILE A 540 22.54 -11.00 -12.21
N ALA A 541 23.32 -11.96 -11.71
CA ALA A 541 23.34 -12.30 -10.30
C ALA A 541 24.36 -11.43 -9.57
N LEU A 542 23.97 -10.80 -8.46
CA LEU A 542 24.85 -9.98 -7.63
C LEU A 542 25.32 -10.78 -6.42
N PHE A 543 26.63 -11.05 -6.35
CA PHE A 543 27.22 -11.83 -5.26
C PHE A 543 28.72 -11.58 -5.09
N ASP A 544 29.15 -11.24 -3.87
CA ASP A 544 30.56 -10.98 -3.53
C ASP A 544 31.30 -12.25 -3.09
N ALA A 545 31.53 -13.14 -4.06
CA ALA A 545 32.21 -14.42 -3.84
C ALA A 545 33.66 -14.28 -3.32
N GLY A 546 34.28 -13.09 -3.47
CA GLY A 546 35.70 -12.87 -3.17
C GLY A 546 36.03 -12.57 -1.71
N SER A 547 35.01 -12.32 -0.86
CA SER A 547 35.24 -11.65 0.43
C SER A 547 35.49 -12.51 1.68
N ALA A 548 35.34 -13.86 1.68
CA ALA A 548 35.85 -14.72 2.78
C ALA A 548 35.71 -16.24 2.55
N PRO A 549 36.57 -17.09 3.15
CA PRO A 549 36.23 -18.47 3.49
C PRO A 549 35.23 -18.49 4.67
N GLY A 550 34.07 -19.13 4.51
CA GLY A 550 33.04 -19.23 5.56
C GLY A 550 31.66 -18.69 5.15
N VAL A 551 31.60 -17.97 4.03
CA VAL A 551 30.34 -17.62 3.38
C VAL A 551 29.77 -18.89 2.75
N SER A 552 28.55 -19.25 3.09
CA SER A 552 27.88 -20.37 2.43
C SER A 552 27.72 -20.03 0.95
N THR A 553 28.46 -20.72 0.08
CA THR A 553 28.28 -20.66 -1.39
C THR A 553 26.92 -21.21 -1.83
N PHE A 554 26.13 -21.71 -0.88
CA PHE A 554 24.80 -22.27 -1.06
C PHE A 554 23.69 -21.42 -0.44
N ALA A 555 23.95 -20.33 0.29
CA ALA A 555 22.87 -19.47 0.78
C ALA A 555 22.40 -18.53 -0.36
N PRO A 556 21.22 -18.72 -0.96
CA PRO A 556 20.62 -17.70 -1.82
C PRO A 556 20.41 -16.43 -0.98
N LYS A 557 20.69 -15.27 -1.56
CA LYS A 557 20.44 -13.96 -0.95
C LYS A 557 19.45 -13.22 -1.82
N ALA A 558 18.46 -12.57 -1.24
CA ALA A 558 17.43 -11.88 -2.01
C ALA A 558 17.88 -10.46 -2.37
N ILE A 559 17.26 -9.90 -3.40
CA ILE A 559 17.21 -8.47 -3.61
C ILE A 559 15.77 -8.04 -3.37
N ILE A 560 15.51 -7.53 -2.16
CA ILE A 560 14.22 -6.95 -1.78
C ILE A 560 14.24 -5.41 -1.79
N SER A 561 15.45 -4.82 -1.82
CA SER A 561 15.61 -3.38 -1.91
C SER A 561 15.20 -2.87 -3.30
N SER A 562 14.60 -1.69 -3.35
CA SER A 562 14.29 -1.02 -4.61
C SER A 562 15.55 -0.34 -5.14
N ALA A 563 15.84 -0.51 -6.43
CA ALA A 563 17.05 0.05 -7.03
C ALA A 563 16.97 1.58 -7.15
N ALA A 564 18.10 2.27 -7.02
CA ALA A 564 18.24 3.68 -7.39
C ALA A 564 18.83 3.80 -8.79
N VAL A 565 18.34 4.76 -9.59
CA VAL A 565 18.73 4.91 -10.99
C VAL A 565 19.06 6.37 -11.28
N ALA A 566 20.30 6.62 -11.67
CA ALA A 566 20.81 7.91 -12.13
C ALA A 566 22.23 7.76 -12.69
N ASP A 567 22.73 8.77 -13.40
CA ASP A 567 24.16 8.89 -13.76
C ASP A 567 24.97 9.23 -12.50
N VAL A 568 25.52 8.21 -11.82
CA VAL A 568 26.14 8.38 -10.50
C VAL A 568 27.56 8.89 -10.63
N ASP A 569 28.30 8.44 -11.65
CA ASP A 569 29.69 8.80 -11.86
C ASP A 569 29.91 9.97 -12.85
N ASN A 570 28.82 10.51 -13.40
CA ASN A 570 28.74 11.64 -14.34
C ASN A 570 29.41 11.34 -15.69
N ASP A 571 29.17 10.14 -16.23
CA ASP A 571 29.64 9.69 -17.54
C ASP A 571 28.63 9.89 -18.69
N GLY A 572 27.41 10.32 -18.35
CA GLY A 572 26.29 10.55 -19.27
C GLY A 572 25.35 9.36 -19.45
N VAL A 573 25.54 8.26 -18.73
CA VAL A 573 24.70 7.05 -18.77
C VAL A 573 24.17 6.77 -17.36
N ASN A 574 22.91 6.36 -17.25
CA ASN A 574 22.37 5.99 -15.95
C ASN A 574 23.00 4.69 -15.44
N ASP A 575 23.34 4.68 -14.15
CA ASP A 575 23.76 3.53 -13.37
C ASP A 575 22.63 3.03 -12.47
N ILE A 576 22.82 1.82 -11.92
CA ILE A 576 21.92 1.21 -10.96
C ILE A 576 22.66 1.03 -9.63
N VAL A 577 22.14 1.60 -8.54
CA VAL A 577 22.60 1.31 -7.17
C VAL A 577 21.58 0.43 -6.47
N VAL A 578 22.01 -0.68 -5.87
CA VAL A 578 21.09 -1.64 -5.23
C VAL A 578 21.73 -2.37 -4.05
N GLY A 579 20.95 -2.53 -2.97
CA GLY A 579 21.31 -3.31 -1.78
C GLY A 579 20.92 -4.79 -1.92
N THR A 580 21.66 -5.68 -1.28
CA THR A 580 21.35 -7.11 -1.26
C THR A 580 21.23 -7.61 0.18
N THR A 581 20.48 -8.69 0.39
CA THR A 581 20.46 -9.36 1.71
C THR A 581 21.71 -10.20 1.98
N GLU A 582 22.79 -10.01 1.21
CA GLU A 582 24.05 -10.68 1.49
C GLU A 582 24.61 -10.22 2.84
N SER A 583 24.98 -11.19 3.68
CA SER A 583 25.51 -10.98 5.01
C SER A 583 26.82 -11.76 5.19
N TYR A 584 27.83 -11.11 5.76
CA TYR A 584 29.18 -11.64 5.92
C TYR A 584 29.65 -11.45 7.36
N SER A 585 29.98 -12.55 8.05
CA SER A 585 30.58 -12.51 9.39
C SER A 585 32.04 -12.08 9.33
N SER A 586 32.49 -11.19 10.23
CA SER A 586 33.92 -10.84 10.34
C SER A 586 34.70 -11.87 11.18
N PRO A 587 35.85 -12.40 10.71
CA PRO A 587 36.73 -13.24 11.53
C PRO A 587 37.57 -12.46 12.56
N GLN A 588 37.56 -11.12 12.51
CA GLN A 588 38.31 -10.25 13.43
C GLN A 588 37.34 -9.35 14.19
N PHE A 589 37.13 -9.68 15.46
CA PHE A 589 36.29 -8.94 16.39
C PHE A 589 36.93 -7.57 16.70
N ALA A 590 36.46 -6.51 16.04
CA ALA A 590 36.46 -5.19 16.67
C ALA A 590 35.25 -5.14 17.63
N PRO A 591 35.36 -4.55 18.84
CA PRO A 591 34.21 -4.37 19.71
C PRO A 591 33.10 -3.62 18.96
N GLY A 592 31.91 -4.21 18.84
CA GLY A 592 30.76 -3.58 18.16
C GLY A 592 30.58 -3.87 16.67
N VAL A 593 31.37 -4.76 16.04
CA VAL A 593 31.14 -5.16 14.63
C VAL A 593 31.06 -6.69 14.52
N GLY A 594 29.87 -7.21 14.21
CA GLY A 594 29.63 -8.65 14.02
C GLY A 594 29.70 -9.10 12.55
N GLY A 595 29.55 -8.17 11.60
CA GLY A 595 29.71 -8.47 10.18
C GLY A 595 29.43 -7.28 9.26
N SER A 596 29.07 -7.56 8.01
CA SER A 596 28.79 -6.55 6.97
C SER A 596 27.76 -7.04 5.95
N GLY A 597 27.04 -6.10 5.33
CA GLY A 597 26.19 -6.33 4.16
C GLY A 597 26.87 -6.00 2.82
N ARG A 598 26.17 -6.12 1.69
CA ARG A 598 26.66 -5.67 0.37
C ARG A 598 25.64 -4.83 -0.39
N ALA A 599 26.14 -3.77 -1.00
CA ALA A 599 25.44 -2.98 -2.01
C ALA A 599 26.34 -2.81 -3.22
N TYR A 600 25.74 -2.63 -4.39
CA TYR A 600 26.41 -2.60 -5.68
C TYR A 600 26.06 -1.31 -6.42
N LEU A 601 27.03 -0.79 -7.18
CA LEU A 601 26.81 0.15 -8.27
C LEU A 601 27.12 -0.60 -9.56
N VAL A 602 26.12 -0.68 -10.44
CA VAL A 602 26.12 -1.48 -11.65
C VAL A 602 25.87 -0.56 -12.84
N HIS A 603 26.81 -0.53 -13.77
CA HIS A 603 26.66 0.21 -15.02
C HIS A 603 25.64 -0.47 -15.95
N ALA A 604 25.07 0.28 -16.90
CA ALA A 604 24.11 -0.24 -17.88
C ALA A 604 24.62 -1.47 -18.67
N ASN A 605 25.93 -1.61 -18.84
CA ASN A 605 26.56 -2.78 -19.49
C ASN A 605 26.68 -4.03 -18.58
N GLY A 606 26.13 -3.98 -17.36
CA GLY A 606 26.14 -5.05 -16.36
C GLY A 606 27.45 -5.22 -15.59
N THR A 607 28.43 -4.34 -15.77
CA THR A 607 29.68 -4.35 -14.98
C THR A 607 29.52 -3.62 -13.66
N ILE A 608 30.17 -4.12 -12.61
CA ILE A 608 30.20 -3.48 -11.29
C ILE A 608 31.28 -2.41 -11.30
N ALA A 609 30.94 -1.22 -10.80
CA ALA A 609 31.86 -0.09 -10.76
C ALA A 609 33.08 -0.33 -9.87
N ALA A 610 34.18 0.37 -10.19
CA ALA A 610 35.41 0.27 -9.41
C ALA A 610 35.17 0.72 -7.96
N GLY A 611 35.67 -0.07 -7.00
CA GLY A 611 35.46 0.18 -5.56
C GLY A 611 34.20 -0.47 -4.98
N TRP A 612 33.31 -0.99 -5.83
CA TRP A 612 32.11 -1.73 -5.44
C TRP A 612 32.31 -3.26 -5.54
N PRO A 613 31.54 -4.08 -4.79
CA PRO A 613 30.51 -3.69 -3.82
C PRO A 613 31.10 -3.06 -2.55
N VAL A 614 30.41 -2.03 -2.03
CA VAL A 614 30.69 -1.47 -0.71
C VAL A 614 30.24 -2.43 0.38
N LYS A 615 30.81 -2.26 1.58
CA LYS A 615 30.68 -3.22 2.69
C LYS A 615 30.20 -2.54 3.97
N PRO A 616 28.94 -2.04 4.03
CA PRO A 616 28.43 -1.39 5.22
C PRO A 616 28.47 -2.36 6.41
N THR A 617 28.98 -1.89 7.55
CA THR A 617 29.20 -2.71 8.74
C THR A 617 27.94 -2.81 9.58
N SER A 618 27.80 -3.91 10.31
CA SER A 618 26.67 -4.19 11.18
C SER A 618 27.10 -4.94 12.44
N ILE A 619 26.40 -4.70 13.54
CA ILE A 619 26.54 -5.47 14.79
C ILE A 619 26.05 -6.90 14.59
N ASN A 620 24.98 -7.10 13.83
CA ASN A 620 24.43 -8.41 13.49
C ASN A 620 23.72 -8.38 12.13
N PRO A 621 24.43 -8.62 11.01
CA PRO A 621 23.87 -8.47 9.67
C PRO A 621 22.90 -9.58 9.25
N ALA A 622 22.59 -10.56 10.13
CA ALA A 622 21.80 -11.74 9.80
C ALA A 622 20.88 -12.17 10.95
N SER A 623 19.88 -11.34 11.26
CA SER A 623 18.93 -11.57 12.36
C SER A 623 17.60 -12.16 11.89
N VAL A 624 16.98 -11.57 10.86
CA VAL A 624 15.66 -11.92 10.33
C VAL A 624 15.78 -12.17 8.83
N PRO A 625 15.74 -13.44 8.37
CA PRO A 625 15.84 -13.78 6.95
C PRO A 625 14.86 -13.00 6.08
N LEU A 626 15.30 -12.67 4.85
CA LEU A 626 14.58 -11.90 3.85
C LEU A 626 14.37 -10.41 4.19
N VAL A 627 13.84 -10.08 5.36
CA VAL A 627 13.39 -8.70 5.68
C VAL A 627 14.41 -7.86 6.44
N ALA A 628 15.26 -8.46 7.28
CA ALA A 628 16.22 -7.75 8.13
C ALA A 628 17.59 -8.45 8.09
N GLU A 629 18.13 -8.53 6.88
CA GLU A 629 19.43 -9.14 6.58
C GLU A 629 20.20 -8.29 5.57
N GLY A 630 21.51 -8.11 5.79
CA GLY A 630 22.39 -7.39 4.88
C GLY A 630 22.03 -5.92 4.72
N VAL A 631 21.98 -5.46 3.46
CA VAL A 631 21.51 -4.12 3.06
C VAL A 631 20.14 -4.30 2.40
N GLY A 632 19.12 -4.48 3.24
CA GLY A 632 17.74 -4.70 2.80
C GLY A 632 16.98 -3.42 2.44
N THR A 633 17.49 -2.25 2.83
CA THR A 633 16.93 -0.93 2.54
C THR A 633 17.35 -0.43 1.16
N SER A 634 16.54 0.46 0.61
CA SER A 634 16.67 0.97 -0.75
C SER A 634 17.63 2.18 -0.79
N PRO A 635 18.71 2.17 -1.59
CA PRO A 635 19.68 3.27 -1.68
C PRO A 635 19.04 4.58 -2.14
N VAL A 636 19.45 5.72 -1.58
CA VAL A 636 19.04 7.04 -2.09
C VAL A 636 20.23 7.83 -2.59
N LEU A 637 20.04 8.57 -3.68
CA LEU A 637 21.09 9.29 -4.40
C LEU A 637 20.87 10.80 -4.30
N ALA A 638 21.96 11.55 -4.11
CA ALA A 638 21.94 13.00 -4.22
C ALA A 638 23.35 13.55 -4.49
N ASN A 639 23.45 14.75 -5.05
CA ASN A 639 24.70 15.50 -5.15
C ASN A 639 24.96 16.23 -3.83
N VAL A 640 25.64 15.56 -2.90
CA VAL A 640 26.00 16.10 -1.56
C VAL A 640 27.34 16.82 -1.62
N GLY A 641 28.27 16.34 -2.46
CA GLY A 641 29.61 16.89 -2.64
C GLY A 641 29.70 18.19 -3.44
N GLY A 642 28.67 18.52 -4.21
CA GLY A 642 28.62 19.68 -5.09
C GLY A 642 29.52 19.57 -6.33
N ASP A 643 29.89 18.35 -6.74
CA ASP A 643 30.83 18.09 -7.84
C ASP A 643 30.19 17.43 -9.08
N ALA A 644 28.86 17.44 -9.13
CA ALA A 644 28.00 16.86 -10.17
C ALA A 644 28.01 15.32 -10.23
N LYS A 645 28.79 14.64 -9.39
CA LYS A 645 28.59 13.21 -9.12
C LYS A 645 27.54 13.05 -8.04
N LEU A 646 26.91 11.88 -8.03
CA LEU A 646 25.94 11.54 -7.00
C LEU A 646 26.60 10.67 -5.93
N GLU A 647 26.23 10.92 -4.69
CA GLU A 647 26.54 10.06 -3.57
C GLU A 647 25.34 9.17 -3.22
N ALA A 648 25.63 7.94 -2.80
CA ALA A 648 24.64 6.95 -2.39
C ALA A 648 24.60 6.79 -0.86
N ALA A 649 23.49 7.13 -0.23
CA ALA A 649 23.23 6.77 1.16
C ALA A 649 22.68 5.34 1.24
N LEU A 650 23.26 4.55 2.13
CA LEU A 650 22.94 3.15 2.36
C LEU A 650 22.87 2.87 3.86
N THR A 651 21.95 2.00 4.27
CA THR A 651 21.85 1.53 5.66
C THR A 651 21.99 0.01 5.69
N ALA A 652 22.85 -0.50 6.57
CA ALA A 652 22.86 -1.92 6.90
C ALA A 652 22.01 -2.14 8.16
N PHE A 653 21.36 -3.30 8.21
CA PHE A 653 20.62 -3.72 9.40
C PHE A 653 21.51 -3.72 10.64
N LEU A 654 21.10 -3.04 11.72
CA LEU A 654 21.88 -2.78 12.95
C LEU A 654 23.30 -2.25 12.66
N GLY A 655 23.41 -1.36 11.69
CA GLY A 655 24.62 -0.61 11.35
C GLY A 655 24.36 0.90 11.32
N ASP A 656 25.37 1.64 10.85
CA ASP A 656 25.29 3.08 10.61
C ASP A 656 24.83 3.37 9.17
N ALA A 657 24.07 4.45 8.95
CA ALA A 657 23.89 4.99 7.60
C ALA A 657 25.23 5.55 7.10
N THR A 658 25.62 5.18 5.89
CA THR A 658 26.85 5.68 5.27
C THR A 658 26.55 6.18 3.87
N ILE A 659 27.08 7.38 3.58
CA ILE A 659 27.05 8.00 2.27
C ILE A 659 28.36 7.62 1.56
N TYR A 660 28.24 6.97 0.40
CA TYR A 660 29.35 6.51 -0.43
C TYR A 660 29.42 7.32 -1.72
N LYS A 661 30.63 7.57 -2.20
CA LYS A 661 30.87 8.17 -3.51
C LYS A 661 30.74 7.12 -4.62
N ALA A 662 30.66 7.59 -5.86
CA ALA A 662 30.68 6.74 -7.06
C ALA A 662 31.88 5.76 -7.09
N ASP A 663 33.04 6.15 -6.55
CA ASP A 663 34.25 5.30 -6.48
C ASP A 663 34.27 4.29 -5.31
N GLY A 664 33.16 4.18 -4.56
CA GLY A 664 33.01 3.29 -3.41
C GLY A 664 33.67 3.78 -2.12
N SER A 665 34.35 4.93 -2.13
CA SER A 665 34.89 5.53 -0.91
C SER A 665 33.80 6.20 -0.07
N THR A 666 33.96 6.19 1.25
CA THR A 666 33.03 6.85 2.16
C THR A 666 33.13 8.37 2.04
N PHE A 667 31.99 9.03 1.80
CA PHE A 667 31.83 10.47 1.87
C PHE A 667 31.64 10.91 3.33
N ALA A 668 30.63 10.37 4.00
CA ALA A 668 30.32 10.61 5.40
C ALA A 668 29.58 9.40 6.00
N THR A 669 29.71 9.20 7.31
CA THR A 669 28.92 8.24 8.09
C THR A 669 28.04 9.03 9.04
N MET A 670 26.73 8.74 9.05
CA MET A 670 25.76 9.41 9.90
C MET A 670 25.90 8.81 11.30
N GLN A 671 26.77 9.39 12.12
CA GLN A 671 26.99 8.92 13.49
C GLN A 671 26.24 9.82 14.48
N GLY A 672 25.56 9.20 15.43
CA GLY A 672 24.93 9.93 16.53
C GLY A 672 25.98 10.63 17.42
N ALA A 673 25.82 11.92 17.64
CA ALA A 673 26.53 12.61 18.73
C ALA A 673 25.76 12.38 20.05
N PRO A 674 26.40 12.38 21.23
CA PRO A 674 25.68 12.20 22.48
C PRO A 674 24.54 13.21 22.63
N PHE A 675 23.29 12.73 22.57
CA PHE A 675 22.09 13.49 22.86
C PHE A 675 22.23 14.01 24.28
N GLY A 676 22.39 15.32 24.47
CA GLY A 676 22.31 15.89 25.81
C GLY A 676 21.00 15.44 26.46
N ALA A 677 21.08 14.65 27.53
CA ALA A 677 19.96 13.90 28.10
C ALA A 677 18.83 14.81 28.59
N THR A 678 17.67 14.79 27.94
CA THR A 678 16.49 15.55 28.39
C THR A 678 15.13 14.85 28.23
N GLY A 679 15.01 13.67 27.61
CA GLY A 679 13.72 13.00 27.39
C GLY A 679 13.58 11.66 28.11
N ALA A 680 12.34 11.32 28.47
CA ALA A 680 11.94 9.98 28.89
C ALA A 680 11.96 9.03 27.68
N GLY A 681 12.11 7.72 27.92
CA GLY A 681 11.94 6.71 26.87
C GLY A 681 10.49 6.59 26.41
N SER A 682 10.24 5.80 25.36
CA SER A 682 8.92 5.62 24.78
C SER A 682 7.86 5.20 25.82
N ASP A 683 6.65 5.75 25.67
CA ASP A 683 5.50 5.35 26.46
C ASP A 683 4.93 4.07 25.84
N LEU A 684 5.07 2.94 26.52
CA LEU A 684 4.61 1.63 26.04
C LEU A 684 3.07 1.51 25.91
N ASP A 685 2.35 2.63 25.80
CA ASP A 685 0.91 2.77 25.61
C ASP A 685 0.56 2.96 24.13
N GLU A 686 -0.07 1.91 23.58
CA GLU A 686 -0.64 1.79 22.23
C GLU A 686 -1.55 2.98 21.81
N THR A 687 -2.03 3.80 22.76
CA THR A 687 -3.05 4.83 22.50
C THR A 687 -2.54 6.28 22.47
N THR A 688 -1.27 6.53 22.83
CA THR A 688 -0.74 7.88 23.00
C THR A 688 0.27 8.23 21.90
N PRO A 689 0.12 9.37 21.19
CA PRO A 689 1.16 9.84 20.28
C PRO A 689 2.36 10.39 21.06
N GLU A 690 3.54 9.88 20.75
CA GLU A 690 4.84 10.15 21.35
C GLU A 690 5.69 11.17 20.57
N GLY A 691 5.42 11.38 19.27
CA GLY A 691 6.19 12.25 18.36
C GLY A 691 6.62 13.63 18.91
N GLY A 692 5.97 14.11 19.96
CA GLY A 692 6.29 15.32 20.71
C GLY A 692 7.55 15.31 21.60
N LEU A 693 8.19 14.17 21.86
CA LEU A 693 9.39 14.12 22.73
C LEU A 693 10.66 14.59 22.02
N ALA A 694 11.33 15.59 22.61
CA ALA A 694 12.37 16.35 21.93
C ALA A 694 13.64 15.58 21.60
N ARG A 695 14.05 14.62 22.44
CA ARG A 695 15.26 13.79 22.29
C ARG A 695 15.16 12.52 23.14
N SER A 696 15.81 11.46 22.69
CA SER A 696 15.99 10.22 23.44
C SER A 696 17.28 10.23 24.30
N SER A 697 17.28 9.45 25.39
CA SER A 697 18.50 9.13 26.16
C SER A 697 19.14 7.80 25.76
N ASP A 698 18.46 7.03 24.89
CA ASP A 698 18.85 5.71 24.43
C ASP A 698 19.79 5.78 23.21
N GLN A 699 21.09 5.67 23.47
CA GLN A 699 22.14 5.93 22.49
C GLN A 699 23.38 5.05 22.73
N PRO A 700 24.19 4.76 21.69
CA PRO A 700 24.04 5.16 20.28
C PRO A 700 22.82 4.51 19.59
N SER A 701 22.23 5.17 18.61
CA SER A 701 21.14 4.59 17.81
C SER A 701 21.69 3.79 16.62
N HIS A 702 20.85 2.90 16.06
CA HIS A 702 21.17 2.03 14.93
C HIS A 702 20.04 2.03 13.91
N PHE A 703 20.37 1.76 12.65
CA PHE A 703 19.38 1.58 11.60
C PHE A 703 18.81 0.16 11.64
N TYR A 704 17.50 0.03 11.49
CA TYR A 704 16.84 -1.28 11.42
C TYR A 704 16.48 -1.61 9.96
N VAL A 705 15.26 -1.30 9.50
CA VAL A 705 14.83 -1.44 8.09
C VAL A 705 13.99 -0.26 7.60
N ALA A 706 14.26 0.92 8.15
CA ALA A 706 13.65 2.17 7.72
C ALA A 706 14.34 2.72 6.47
N GLU A 707 13.56 3.28 5.56
CA GLU A 707 14.05 3.89 4.33
C GLU A 707 14.52 5.33 4.59
N GLY A 708 15.50 5.80 3.80
CA GLY A 708 16.07 7.15 3.93
C GLY A 708 15.52 8.14 2.91
N ALA A 709 15.73 9.42 3.18
CA ALA A 709 15.50 10.52 2.24
C ALA A 709 16.57 11.60 2.35
N PHE A 710 16.83 12.30 1.24
CA PHE A 710 17.54 13.57 1.25
C PHE A 710 16.54 14.72 1.14
N ALA A 711 16.79 15.81 1.86
CA ALA A 711 16.00 17.04 1.76
C ALA A 711 16.77 18.28 2.21
N ASP A 712 16.42 19.47 1.73
CA ASP A 712 16.89 20.76 2.25
C ASP A 712 15.85 21.34 3.22
N LEU A 713 15.95 20.95 4.49
CA LEU A 713 14.96 21.31 5.51
C LEU A 713 15.05 22.78 5.93
N ALA A 714 16.22 23.38 5.78
CA ALA A 714 16.48 24.76 6.19
C ALA A 714 16.37 25.78 5.04
N GLY A 715 16.10 25.32 3.81
CA GLY A 715 16.04 26.18 2.61
C GLY A 715 17.39 26.82 2.27
N THR A 716 18.50 26.14 2.59
CA THR A 716 19.86 26.67 2.45
C THR A 716 20.60 26.19 1.20
N GLY A 717 20.02 25.22 0.48
CA GLY A 717 20.64 24.48 -0.61
C GLY A 717 21.62 23.38 -0.15
N LEU A 718 21.76 23.17 1.16
CA LEU A 718 22.53 22.05 1.72
C LEU A 718 21.56 20.94 2.13
N LEU A 719 21.89 19.70 1.77
CA LEU A 719 21.03 18.57 2.04
C LEU A 719 21.26 18.00 3.45
N ASP A 720 20.16 17.62 4.06
CA ASP A 720 20.06 16.77 5.23
C ASP A 720 19.68 15.34 4.79
N TYR A 721 20.14 14.36 5.55
CA TYR A 721 19.69 12.97 5.46
C TYR A 721 18.70 12.70 6.60
N VAL A 722 17.56 12.13 6.28
CA VAL A 722 16.46 11.84 7.22
C VAL A 722 16.14 10.36 7.15
N ALA A 723 16.07 9.70 8.30
CA ALA A 723 15.73 8.27 8.36
C ALA A 723 15.34 7.83 9.78
N GLY A 724 14.62 6.71 9.86
CA GLY A 724 14.29 6.04 11.12
C GLY A 724 15.46 5.25 11.70
N GLU A 725 15.58 5.28 13.02
CA GLU A 725 16.56 4.55 13.83
C GLU A 725 15.89 3.90 15.05
N VAL A 726 16.64 3.07 15.76
CA VAL A 726 16.29 2.50 17.06
C VAL A 726 17.43 2.67 18.05
N GLY A 727 17.13 2.97 19.30
CA GLY A 727 18.13 3.16 20.34
C GLY A 727 18.89 1.87 20.71
N ASN A 728 20.04 2.03 21.40
CA ASN A 728 20.93 0.92 21.76
C ASN A 728 20.31 -0.08 22.76
N GLY A 729 19.27 0.35 23.50
CA GLY A 729 18.54 -0.45 24.47
C GLY A 729 18.04 -1.76 23.88
N LEU A 730 17.81 -1.80 22.57
CA LEU A 730 17.45 -2.99 21.78
C LEU A 730 18.39 -4.19 22.03
N LEU A 731 19.68 -3.96 22.30
CA LEU A 731 20.63 -5.03 22.60
C LEU A 731 20.29 -5.79 23.90
N GLY A 732 19.41 -5.24 24.74
CA GLY A 732 18.82 -5.91 25.90
C GLY A 732 18.03 -7.18 25.54
N PHE A 733 17.57 -7.35 24.30
CA PHE A 733 16.98 -8.63 23.86
C PHE A 733 17.94 -9.81 23.99
N ALA A 734 19.26 -9.57 23.97
CA ALA A 734 20.24 -10.64 24.12
C ALA A 734 20.26 -11.25 25.55
N THR A 735 19.81 -10.51 26.57
CA THR A 735 19.81 -11.00 27.96
C THR A 735 18.54 -11.77 28.32
N ASP A 736 17.39 -11.39 27.73
CA ASP A 736 16.05 -12.02 27.81
C ASP A 736 15.76 -12.75 29.13
N ASP A 737 15.95 -12.04 30.24
CA ASP A 737 15.72 -12.52 31.60
C ASP A 737 14.30 -12.20 32.11
N GLY A 738 13.38 -11.86 31.19
CA GLY A 738 12.02 -11.45 31.52
C GLY A 738 11.90 -10.02 32.08
N THR A 739 12.95 -9.20 31.96
CA THR A 739 12.88 -7.77 32.22
C THR A 739 12.42 -6.99 30.98
N PRO A 740 11.69 -5.86 31.12
CA PRO A 740 11.23 -5.08 29.99
C PRO A 740 12.45 -4.43 29.36
N VAL A 741 12.64 -4.68 28.07
CA VAL A 741 13.67 -4.00 27.29
C VAL A 741 13.06 -2.68 26.85
N VAL A 742 13.51 -1.58 27.45
CA VAL A 742 13.11 -0.23 27.06
C VAL A 742 14.11 0.27 26.05
N PHE A 743 13.64 0.55 24.85
CA PHE A 743 14.39 1.19 23.79
C PHE A 743 13.47 2.12 23.00
N ASP A 744 14.05 3.16 22.44
CA ASP A 744 13.27 4.17 21.73
C ASP A 744 13.29 3.90 20.22
N HIS A 745 12.14 4.08 19.57
CA HIS A 745 12.06 4.22 18.12
C HIS A 745 12.27 5.70 17.77
N LEU A 746 13.08 5.99 16.77
CA LEU A 746 13.61 7.33 16.56
C LEU A 746 13.48 7.76 15.11
N LEU A 747 13.04 8.99 14.86
CA LEU A 747 13.24 9.67 13.59
C LEU A 747 14.41 10.64 13.73
N SER A 748 15.48 10.43 12.98
CA SER A 748 16.71 11.21 13.06
C SER A 748 16.99 12.01 11.79
N VAL A 749 17.75 13.10 11.96
CA VAL A 749 18.17 14.00 10.87
C VAL A 749 19.65 14.34 11.05
N TRP A 750 20.42 14.29 9.97
CA TRP A 750 21.83 14.67 9.93
C TRP A 750 22.10 15.61 8.76
N SER A 751 23.09 16.49 8.91
CA SER A 751 23.66 17.16 7.75
C SER A 751 24.36 16.12 6.87
N ALA A 752 23.94 15.97 5.61
CA ALA A 752 24.52 15.01 4.69
C ALA A 752 25.99 15.33 4.39
N THR A 753 26.37 16.61 4.40
CA THR A 753 27.74 17.06 4.11
C THR A 753 28.73 16.67 5.21
N THR A 754 28.34 16.76 6.48
CA THR A 754 29.26 16.57 7.62
C THR A 754 29.03 15.25 8.36
N GLY A 755 27.89 14.60 8.17
CA GLY A 755 27.43 13.46 8.97
C GLY A 755 27.07 13.82 10.41
N THR A 756 26.99 15.10 10.75
CA THR A 756 26.63 15.54 12.11
C THR A 756 25.13 15.65 12.26
N GLN A 757 24.61 15.08 13.34
CA GLN A 757 23.18 15.12 13.65
C GLN A 757 22.66 16.53 13.92
N VAL A 758 21.45 16.80 13.43
CA VAL A 758 20.76 18.08 13.62
C VAL A 758 20.23 18.15 15.06
N PRO A 759 20.49 19.23 15.82
CA PRO A 759 20.15 19.29 17.24
C PRO A 759 18.67 19.11 17.59
N ALA A 760 17.74 19.41 16.69
CA ALA A 760 16.31 19.22 16.95
C ALA A 760 15.86 17.75 16.96
N PHE A 761 16.75 16.84 16.54
CA PHE A 761 16.49 15.42 16.36
C PHE A 761 17.46 14.57 17.22
N PRO A 762 17.10 13.31 17.55
CA PRO A 762 15.94 12.54 17.09
C PRO A 762 14.61 12.95 17.74
N ARG A 763 13.51 12.58 17.09
CA ARG A 763 12.15 12.53 17.67
C ARG A 763 11.81 11.09 18.03
N VAL A 764 11.19 10.87 19.19
CA VAL A 764 10.70 9.54 19.56
C VAL A 764 9.42 9.24 18.77
N MET A 765 9.33 8.04 18.21
CA MET A 765 8.16 7.48 17.54
C MET A 765 7.59 6.35 18.39
N GLU A 766 6.29 6.08 18.27
CA GLU A 766 5.57 5.13 19.12
C GLU A 766 5.99 3.67 18.87
N ASP A 767 6.47 3.38 17.67
CA ASP A 767 6.73 2.01 17.23
C ASP A 767 7.69 1.94 16.03
N TRP A 768 7.98 0.72 15.55
CA TRP A 768 8.88 0.42 14.45
C TRP A 768 8.52 1.12 13.13
N GLN A 769 9.52 1.71 12.47
CA GLN A 769 9.40 2.27 11.12
C GLN A 769 9.82 1.21 10.08
N PHE A 770 9.01 0.16 9.95
CA PHE A 770 9.24 -0.97 9.05
C PHE A 770 8.95 -0.60 7.59
N PHE A 771 9.95 -0.67 6.70
CA PHE A 771 9.86 -0.40 5.25
C PHE A 771 9.42 1.03 4.87
N THR A 772 9.02 1.85 5.84
CA THR A 772 8.64 3.24 5.63
C THR A 772 9.86 4.13 5.58
N GLY A 773 9.82 5.11 4.70
CA GLY A 773 10.71 6.27 4.69
C GLY A 773 9.96 7.57 4.98
N PRO A 774 10.67 8.64 5.33
CA PRO A 774 10.07 9.96 5.45
C PRO A 774 9.66 10.51 4.08
N ALA A 775 8.56 11.25 4.06
CA ALA A 775 8.24 12.18 2.97
C ALA A 775 8.54 13.60 3.42
N VAL A 776 9.02 14.46 2.53
CA VAL A 776 9.41 15.82 2.86
C VAL A 776 8.77 16.78 1.86
N ALA A 777 7.93 17.70 2.36
CA ALA A 777 7.23 18.71 1.58
C ALA A 777 6.72 19.83 2.50
N ASP A 778 6.55 21.04 1.97
CA ASP A 778 5.83 22.13 2.66
C ASP A 778 4.34 21.83 2.65
N ILE A 779 3.78 21.52 3.82
CA ILE A 779 2.35 21.27 4.04
C ILE A 779 1.70 22.40 4.87
N THR A 780 2.48 23.36 5.35
CA THR A 780 2.00 24.48 6.17
C THR A 780 1.83 25.78 5.37
N GLY A 781 2.45 25.87 4.19
CA GLY A 781 2.49 27.05 3.34
C GLY A 781 3.46 28.11 3.84
N ASP A 782 4.43 27.75 4.70
CA ASP A 782 5.40 28.70 5.27
C ASP A 782 6.69 28.84 4.43
N GLY A 783 6.81 28.05 3.36
CA GLY A 783 7.95 28.06 2.44
C GLY A 783 9.12 27.17 2.87
N LEU A 784 9.02 26.44 3.98
CA LEU A 784 9.96 25.42 4.41
C LEU A 784 9.23 24.07 4.51
N PRO A 785 9.93 22.95 4.27
CA PRO A 785 9.26 21.65 4.28
C PRO A 785 9.14 21.05 5.69
N GLU A 786 8.07 20.28 5.90
CA GLU A 786 7.91 19.35 7.00
C GLU A 786 8.36 17.93 6.60
N ILE A 787 8.84 17.19 7.60
CA ILE A 787 9.18 15.76 7.53
C ILE A 787 7.96 14.97 8.01
N MET A 788 7.28 14.29 7.09
CA MET A 788 6.21 13.37 7.43
C MET A 788 6.76 11.96 7.64
N ALA A 789 6.38 11.34 8.76
CA ALA A 789 6.89 10.02 9.16
C ALA A 789 5.77 9.12 9.68
N THR A 790 5.89 7.82 9.40
CA THR A 790 4.95 6.75 9.75
C THR A 790 5.66 5.61 10.47
N SER A 791 4.91 4.83 11.26
CA SER A 791 5.41 3.72 12.06
C SER A 791 4.38 2.59 12.19
N GLY A 792 4.74 1.55 12.95
CA GLY A 792 3.86 0.52 13.52
C GLY A 792 2.75 1.05 14.44
N GLY A 793 2.91 2.31 14.86
CA GLY A 793 1.92 3.07 15.59
C GLY A 793 0.70 3.37 14.72
N PHE A 794 -0.13 4.28 15.24
CA PHE A 794 -1.42 4.62 14.63
C PHE A 794 -1.49 6.07 14.18
N PHE A 795 -0.33 6.69 13.97
CA PHE A 795 -0.20 8.12 13.73
C PHE A 795 0.69 8.40 12.53
N VAL A 796 0.33 9.43 11.76
CA VAL A 796 1.25 10.10 10.82
C VAL A 796 1.72 11.37 11.48
N HIS A 797 3.03 11.50 11.69
CA HIS A 797 3.66 12.69 12.23
C HIS A 797 4.10 13.64 11.12
N ALA A 798 4.22 14.94 11.43
CA ALA A 798 4.83 15.92 10.54
C ALA A 798 5.68 16.91 11.33
N PHE A 799 7.01 16.88 11.17
CA PHE A 799 7.93 17.74 11.91
C PHE A 799 8.60 18.77 11.02
N ASN A 800 8.62 20.03 11.41
CA ASN A 800 9.51 21.00 10.76
C ASN A 800 10.98 20.80 11.17
N ALA A 801 11.90 21.59 10.60
CA ALA A 801 13.34 21.55 10.92
C ALA A 801 13.67 21.80 12.41
N ALA A 802 12.75 22.40 13.18
CA ALA A 802 12.88 22.61 14.61
C ALA A 802 12.33 21.44 15.46
N GLY A 803 11.86 20.37 14.83
CA GLY A 803 11.25 19.21 15.48
C GLY A 803 9.89 19.51 16.10
N LEU A 804 9.16 20.49 15.58
CA LEU A 804 7.82 20.85 16.04
C LEU A 804 6.77 20.42 15.02
N GLU A 805 5.62 19.96 15.51
CA GLU A 805 4.48 19.63 14.66
C GLU A 805 3.60 20.85 14.39
N PRO A 806 3.07 21.00 13.16
CA PRO A 806 2.10 22.04 12.87
C PRO A 806 0.73 21.75 13.52
N THR A 807 -0.12 22.77 13.56
CA THR A 807 -1.47 22.61 14.13
C THR A 807 -2.28 21.58 13.35
N GLY A 808 -2.96 20.67 14.05
CA GLY A 808 -3.76 19.61 13.44
C GLY A 808 -2.99 18.29 13.22
N TRP A 809 -1.73 18.24 13.62
CA TRP A 809 -0.88 17.05 13.62
C TRP A 809 -0.58 16.57 15.06
N PRO A 810 -0.34 15.26 15.26
CA PRO A 810 -0.31 14.19 14.25
C PRO A 810 -1.70 13.73 13.78
N LYS A 811 -1.75 12.96 12.68
CA LYS A 811 -2.98 12.38 12.13
C LYS A 811 -3.22 10.96 12.63
N LEU A 812 -4.38 10.69 13.24
CA LEU A 812 -4.80 9.36 13.68
C LEU A 812 -5.29 8.50 12.50
N THR A 813 -4.62 7.38 12.27
CA THR A 813 -4.98 6.34 11.29
C THR A 813 -5.55 5.07 11.95
N GLY A 814 -5.24 4.82 13.22
CA GLY A 814 -5.73 3.66 13.99
C GLY A 814 -5.12 2.30 13.59
N GLN A 815 -4.21 2.27 12.63
CA GLN A 815 -3.75 1.04 11.98
C GLN A 815 -2.29 1.20 11.56
N TRP A 816 -1.49 0.13 11.67
CA TRP A 816 -0.09 0.13 11.24
C TRP A 816 0.05 0.61 9.78
N GLN A 817 0.96 1.54 9.56
CA GLN A 817 1.37 2.03 8.24
C GLN A 817 2.72 1.43 7.81
N THR A 818 2.79 0.89 6.59
CA THR A 818 4.04 0.39 5.97
C THR A 818 4.44 1.17 4.73
N SER A 819 3.66 2.18 4.34
CA SER A 819 3.91 3.05 3.19
C SER A 819 4.41 4.43 3.60
N THR A 820 5.24 5.05 2.76
CA THR A 820 5.63 6.46 2.89
C THR A 820 4.49 7.37 2.43
N PRO A 821 4.16 8.45 3.16
CA PRO A 821 3.18 9.44 2.72
C PRO A 821 3.50 9.98 1.33
N SER A 822 2.47 10.32 0.55
CA SER A 822 2.64 10.95 -0.78
C SER A 822 1.97 12.32 -0.81
N VAL A 823 2.64 13.32 -1.40
CA VAL A 823 2.17 14.72 -1.38
C VAL A 823 2.00 15.28 -2.79
N GLY A 824 0.85 15.89 -3.07
CA GLY A 824 0.54 16.52 -4.35
C GLY A 824 -0.82 17.22 -4.35
N ASP A 825 -1.02 18.14 -5.28
CA ASP A 825 -2.31 18.85 -5.49
C ASP A 825 -3.27 17.96 -6.27
N LEU A 826 -4.15 17.25 -5.57
CA LEU A 826 -5.01 16.21 -6.16
C LEU A 826 -6.22 16.81 -6.88
N ASP A 827 -6.84 17.84 -6.29
CA ASP A 827 -8.08 18.44 -6.81
C ASP A 827 -7.85 19.73 -7.62
N GLY A 828 -6.58 20.13 -7.80
CA GLY A 828 -6.19 21.27 -8.61
C GLY A 828 -6.58 22.62 -7.99
N ASP A 829 -6.82 22.67 -6.67
CA ASP A 829 -7.20 23.87 -5.94
C ASP A 829 -6.01 24.80 -5.62
N GLY A 830 -4.79 24.33 -5.91
CA GLY A 830 -3.54 25.07 -5.72
C GLY A 830 -2.88 24.83 -4.37
N THR A 831 -3.45 23.97 -3.52
CA THR A 831 -2.81 23.43 -2.32
C THR A 831 -2.50 21.95 -2.48
N VAL A 832 -1.58 21.41 -1.67
CA VAL A 832 -1.26 19.98 -1.71
C VAL A 832 -2.06 19.20 -0.67
N GLU A 833 -2.41 17.97 -1.02
CA GLU A 833 -2.92 16.95 -0.11
C GLU A 833 -1.81 16.00 0.33
N VAL A 834 -2.01 15.37 1.49
CA VAL A 834 -1.18 14.24 1.97
C VAL A 834 -2.00 12.96 1.87
N VAL A 835 -1.45 11.94 1.21
CA VAL A 835 -2.05 10.62 1.01
C VAL A 835 -1.30 9.57 1.85
N GLN A 836 -2.05 8.71 2.56
CA GLN A 836 -1.48 7.63 3.37
C GLN A 836 -2.33 6.36 3.30
N THR A 837 -1.68 5.19 3.20
CA THR A 837 -2.34 3.88 3.29
C THR A 837 -2.01 3.14 4.59
N THR A 838 -2.86 2.17 4.95
CA THR A 838 -2.67 1.30 6.13
C THR A 838 -2.72 -0.17 5.77
N ARG A 839 -2.05 -1.02 6.58
CA ARG A 839 -2.06 -2.48 6.40
C ARG A 839 -3.44 -3.12 6.51
N LEU A 840 -4.40 -2.45 7.15
CA LEU A 840 -5.78 -2.94 7.31
C LEU A 840 -6.74 -2.36 6.27
N GLY A 841 -6.24 -1.80 5.17
CA GLY A 841 -7.07 -1.52 4.01
C GLY A 841 -7.57 -0.09 3.87
N THR A 842 -7.09 0.87 4.66
CA THR A 842 -7.65 2.23 4.68
C THR A 842 -6.74 3.22 3.95
N LEU A 843 -7.32 3.98 3.01
CA LEU A 843 -6.69 5.09 2.31
C LEU A 843 -7.18 6.41 2.91
N PHE A 844 -6.24 7.23 3.38
CA PHE A 844 -6.47 8.56 3.91
C PHE A 844 -5.96 9.63 2.95
N VAL A 845 -6.68 10.75 2.89
CA VAL A 845 -6.28 11.95 2.16
C VAL A 845 -6.64 13.17 3.01
N TRP A 846 -5.65 14.02 3.28
CA TRP A 846 -5.82 15.24 4.06
C TRP A 846 -5.44 16.49 3.28
N LYS A 847 -6.31 17.49 3.31
CA LYS A 847 -6.01 18.85 2.83
C LYS A 847 -4.95 19.52 3.68
N THR A 848 -4.05 20.26 3.05
CA THR A 848 -3.04 21.05 3.75
C THR A 848 -3.09 22.53 3.37
N ALA A 849 -2.19 23.33 3.93
CA ALA A 849 -2.03 24.73 3.54
C ALA A 849 -0.83 24.94 2.61
N GLY A 850 -0.05 23.88 2.33
CA GLY A 850 1.11 23.91 1.45
C GLY A 850 0.72 24.21 0.02
N GLY A 851 1.45 25.10 -0.65
CA GLY A 851 1.18 25.44 -2.05
C GLY A 851 1.58 24.34 -3.02
N ALA A 852 0.85 24.20 -4.13
CA ALA A 852 1.15 23.22 -5.18
C ALA A 852 2.52 23.44 -5.84
N CYS A 853 2.91 24.70 -6.05
CA CYS A 853 4.19 25.07 -6.66
C CYS A 853 5.27 25.33 -5.61
N GLN A 854 5.75 24.23 -5.02
CA GLN A 854 6.83 24.23 -4.03
C GLN A 854 8.11 23.61 -4.60
N THR A 855 9.25 23.89 -3.98
CA THR A 855 10.52 23.24 -4.31
C THR A 855 10.36 21.74 -4.10
N ASP A 856 10.77 20.93 -5.06
CA ASP A 856 10.72 19.48 -4.93
C ASP A 856 11.76 18.99 -3.91
N GLN A 857 11.29 18.32 -2.87
CA GLN A 857 12.10 17.84 -1.75
C GLN A 857 12.15 16.31 -1.78
N TRP A 858 11.21 15.62 -1.12
CA TRP A 858 11.11 14.16 -1.16
C TRP A 858 9.67 13.72 -0.96
N ARG A 859 8.80 14.08 -1.90
CA ARG A 859 7.33 14.06 -1.72
C ARG A 859 6.69 12.69 -1.52
N LYS A 860 7.39 11.59 -1.84
CA LYS A 860 6.92 10.22 -1.69
C LYS A 860 8.06 9.21 -1.54
N PHE A 861 7.71 7.94 -1.34
CA PHE A 861 8.64 6.81 -1.45
C PHE A 861 9.51 6.95 -2.71
N ARG A 862 10.84 6.81 -2.57
CA ARG A 862 11.80 6.89 -3.69
C ARG A 862 11.77 8.21 -4.47
N HIS A 863 11.40 9.32 -3.80
CA HIS A 863 11.37 10.69 -4.30
C HIS A 863 10.26 11.00 -5.32
N ASP A 864 10.07 10.15 -6.32
CA ASP A 864 9.28 10.43 -7.52
C ASP A 864 8.46 9.22 -8.01
N GLU A 865 7.58 9.44 -9.00
CA GLU A 865 6.65 8.44 -9.53
C GLU A 865 7.35 7.35 -10.36
N TRP A 866 8.57 7.61 -10.84
CA TRP A 866 9.44 6.63 -11.51
C TRP A 866 10.20 5.76 -10.50
N ASN A 867 10.10 6.11 -9.21
CA ASN A 867 10.84 5.54 -8.09
C ASN A 867 12.36 5.56 -8.28
N THR A 868 12.91 6.62 -8.88
CA THR A 868 14.35 6.67 -9.18
C THR A 868 15.22 6.63 -7.94
N GLY A 869 14.69 7.07 -6.79
CA GLY A 869 15.45 7.21 -5.55
C GLY A 869 16.53 8.29 -5.62
N THR A 870 16.38 9.27 -6.51
CA THR A 870 17.39 10.30 -6.78
C THR A 870 16.83 11.70 -6.49
N PHE A 871 17.41 12.41 -5.51
CA PHE A 871 17.03 13.78 -5.17
C PHE A 871 17.21 14.73 -6.36
N GLY A 872 16.17 15.51 -6.66
CA GLY A 872 16.20 16.53 -7.72
C GLY A 872 16.07 15.94 -9.12
N LYS A 873 15.69 14.66 -9.24
CA LYS A 873 15.38 14.07 -10.53
C LYS A 873 14.01 14.56 -10.99
N ASP A 874 14.00 15.34 -12.05
CA ASP A 874 12.75 15.73 -12.70
C ASP A 874 12.17 14.55 -13.51
N THR A 875 10.93 14.21 -13.17
CA THR A 875 10.11 13.12 -13.72
C THR A 875 8.69 13.57 -14.05
N ARG A 876 8.32 14.80 -13.68
CA ARG A 876 6.94 15.29 -13.86
C ARG A 876 6.87 15.97 -15.21
N ARG A 877 5.75 15.76 -15.90
CA ARG A 877 5.52 16.33 -17.23
C ARG A 877 4.70 17.62 -17.14
N PRO A 878 4.79 18.50 -18.15
CA PRO A 878 3.88 19.63 -18.30
C PRO A 878 2.41 19.23 -18.35
N ALA A 879 1.52 20.09 -17.83
CA ALA A 879 0.09 19.89 -17.92
C ALA A 879 -0.41 19.94 -19.37
N ARG A 880 -1.57 19.35 -19.62
CA ARG A 880 -2.29 19.48 -20.89
C ARG A 880 -2.76 20.92 -21.11
N ILE A 881 -2.50 21.45 -22.30
CA ILE A 881 -3.11 22.71 -22.76
C ILE A 881 -4.62 22.49 -23.01
N THR A 882 -5.48 23.22 -22.30
CA THR A 882 -6.94 22.94 -22.32
C THR A 882 -7.76 23.86 -23.22
N ASP A 883 -7.15 24.92 -23.77
CA ASP A 883 -7.84 26.00 -24.48
C ASP A 883 -7.24 26.34 -25.85
N LEU A 884 -6.50 25.40 -26.46
CA LEU A 884 -5.91 25.56 -27.78
C LEU A 884 -6.97 25.91 -28.84
N GLY A 885 -6.91 27.13 -29.36
CA GLY A 885 -7.77 27.66 -30.39
C GLY A 885 -7.04 27.91 -31.70
N ALA A 886 -7.78 27.88 -32.82
CA ALA A 886 -7.28 28.25 -34.15
C ALA A 886 -8.24 29.23 -34.84
N ALA A 887 -7.69 30.30 -35.41
CA ALA A 887 -8.42 31.30 -36.19
C ALA A 887 -7.66 31.64 -37.47
N GLY A 888 -8.36 31.93 -38.57
CA GLY A 888 -7.73 32.30 -39.84
C GLY A 888 -8.19 31.45 -41.03
N GLY A 889 -7.42 31.48 -42.13
CA GLY A 889 -7.78 30.85 -43.41
C GLY A 889 -6.58 30.28 -44.17
N ALA A 890 -6.80 29.84 -45.41
CA ALA A 890 -5.86 29.03 -46.20
C ALA A 890 -4.46 29.64 -46.47
N GLY A 891 -4.20 30.89 -46.07
CA GLY A 891 -2.89 31.54 -46.19
C GLY A 891 -2.25 31.97 -44.86
N THR A 892 -3.01 32.05 -43.77
CA THR A 892 -2.47 32.45 -42.45
C THR A 892 -3.41 31.97 -41.35
N VAL A 893 -2.85 31.30 -40.36
CA VAL A 893 -3.55 30.81 -39.17
C VAL A 893 -2.89 31.40 -37.94
N THR A 894 -3.72 31.84 -37.00
CA THR A 894 -3.38 32.24 -35.65
C THR A 894 -3.84 31.15 -34.70
N LEU A 895 -2.89 30.54 -33.99
CA LEU A 895 -3.17 29.68 -32.85
C LEU A 895 -3.12 30.52 -31.57
N SER A 896 -3.96 30.21 -30.59
CA SER A 896 -3.99 30.86 -29.27
C SER A 896 -4.23 29.84 -28.17
N TRP A 897 -3.54 29.98 -27.04
CA TRP A 897 -3.64 29.07 -25.88
C TRP A 897 -3.11 29.76 -24.62
N THR A 898 -3.33 29.17 -23.46
CA THR A 898 -2.63 29.55 -22.22
C THR A 898 -1.43 28.63 -21.99
N ALA A 899 -0.26 29.23 -21.72
CA ALA A 899 0.96 28.51 -21.38
C ALA A 899 0.78 27.66 -20.12
N VAL A 900 1.33 26.45 -20.13
CA VAL A 900 1.34 25.52 -18.99
C VAL A 900 2.67 25.60 -18.24
N GLY A 901 2.74 24.91 -17.10
CA GLY A 901 3.98 24.78 -16.34
C GLY A 901 4.98 23.85 -16.99
N ASP A 902 6.13 23.81 -16.36
CA ASP A 902 7.15 22.79 -16.52
C ASP A 902 6.67 21.49 -15.86
N ASP A 903 6.43 21.55 -14.54
CA ASP A 903 5.81 20.48 -13.76
C ASP A 903 4.31 20.75 -13.63
N GLY A 904 3.50 20.09 -14.46
CA GLY A 904 2.07 20.34 -14.50
C GLY A 904 1.76 21.83 -14.79
N ARG A 905 1.34 22.57 -13.76
CA ARG A 905 1.02 24.01 -13.85
C ARG A 905 2.09 24.92 -13.23
N CYS A 906 3.17 24.36 -12.70
CA CYS A 906 4.23 25.09 -11.99
C CYS A 906 5.46 25.29 -12.88
N GLY A 907 6.19 26.39 -12.70
CA GLY A 907 7.40 26.67 -13.50
C GLY A 907 7.10 27.16 -14.92
N THR A 908 8.04 26.96 -15.84
CA THR A 908 7.93 27.36 -17.25
C THR A 908 8.54 26.29 -18.13
N ALA A 909 7.70 25.61 -18.91
CA ALA A 909 8.16 24.58 -19.84
C ALA A 909 9.25 25.11 -20.79
N ALA A 910 10.25 24.27 -21.07
CA ALA A 910 11.39 24.64 -21.91
C ALA A 910 11.01 24.85 -23.39
N SER A 911 10.08 24.06 -23.93
CA SER A 911 9.74 24.11 -25.36
C SER A 911 8.31 23.66 -25.68
N TYR A 912 7.90 23.89 -26.93
CA TYR A 912 6.66 23.39 -27.49
C TYR A 912 6.94 22.48 -28.70
N ASP A 913 6.17 21.39 -28.83
CA ASP A 913 6.08 20.61 -30.07
C ASP A 913 4.76 20.91 -30.78
N LEU A 914 4.82 21.76 -31.81
CA LEU A 914 3.68 22.13 -32.65
C LEU A 914 3.66 21.30 -33.93
N ARG A 915 2.53 20.62 -34.17
CA ARG A 915 2.29 19.78 -35.34
C ARG A 915 1.12 20.26 -36.18
N ALA A 916 1.19 19.97 -37.48
CA ALA A 916 0.19 20.32 -38.48
C ALA A 916 -0.13 19.11 -39.38
N SER A 917 -1.40 18.92 -39.71
CA SER A 917 -1.87 17.83 -40.59
C SER A 917 -3.14 18.17 -41.37
N ALA A 918 -3.33 17.49 -42.50
CA ALA A 918 -4.57 17.53 -43.28
C ALA A 918 -5.68 16.66 -42.67
N THR A 919 -5.34 15.70 -41.81
CA THR A 919 -6.25 14.80 -41.11
C THR A 919 -6.18 15.01 -39.60
N PRO A 920 -7.19 14.58 -38.82
CA PRO A 920 -7.12 14.65 -37.36
C PRO A 920 -5.82 14.09 -36.81
N ILE A 921 -5.23 14.85 -35.87
CA ILE A 921 -4.03 14.43 -35.15
C ILE A 921 -4.49 13.72 -33.88
N THR A 922 -3.90 12.57 -33.60
CA THR A 922 -4.14 11.70 -32.44
C THR A 922 -2.79 11.32 -31.84
N ARG A 923 -2.76 10.79 -30.61
CA ARG A 923 -1.50 10.31 -29.98
C ARG A 923 -0.73 9.38 -30.91
N ALA A 924 -1.41 8.36 -31.43
CA ALA A 924 -0.86 7.37 -32.36
C ALA A 924 -0.27 7.90 -33.68
N ASN A 925 -0.59 9.12 -34.12
CA ASN A 925 -0.03 9.69 -35.35
C ASN A 925 0.78 10.97 -35.14
N PHE A 926 0.82 11.51 -33.92
CA PHE A 926 1.43 12.80 -33.59
C PHE A 926 2.88 12.87 -34.05
N ALA A 927 3.71 11.88 -33.69
CA ALA A 927 5.13 11.84 -34.04
C ALA A 927 5.39 11.87 -35.56
N SER A 928 4.49 11.28 -36.35
CA SER A 928 4.60 11.22 -37.82
C SER A 928 4.07 12.47 -38.55
N THR A 929 3.44 13.40 -37.83
CA THR A 929 2.83 14.60 -38.42
C THR A 929 3.83 15.74 -38.61
N THR A 930 3.49 16.70 -39.47
CA THR A 930 4.44 17.73 -39.93
C THR A 930 4.76 18.71 -38.79
N PRO A 931 6.03 18.85 -38.37
CA PRO A 931 6.42 19.82 -37.35
C PRO A 931 6.37 21.25 -37.88
N VAL A 932 6.00 22.19 -37.01
CA VAL A 932 5.98 23.63 -37.29
C VAL A 932 6.81 24.33 -36.23
N GLY A 933 7.81 25.10 -36.65
CA GLY A 933 8.65 25.86 -35.73
C GLY A 933 7.83 26.80 -34.86
N ILE A 934 8.04 26.71 -33.55
CA ILE A 934 7.38 27.51 -32.51
C ILE A 934 8.42 28.16 -31.58
N ALA A 935 8.06 29.27 -30.93
CA ALA A 935 8.92 29.97 -29.99
C ALA A 935 8.79 29.26 -28.63
N PRO A 936 9.78 29.37 -27.74
CA PRO A 936 9.68 28.80 -26.40
C PRO A 936 8.45 29.32 -25.64
N PRO A 937 7.87 28.51 -24.74
CA PRO A 937 6.77 28.89 -23.88
C PRO A 937 7.01 30.17 -23.08
N ALA A 938 5.93 30.92 -22.87
CA ALA A 938 5.89 31.95 -21.83
C ALA A 938 5.68 31.30 -20.45
N ALA A 939 5.82 32.08 -19.37
CA ALA A 939 5.52 31.61 -18.02
C ALA A 939 4.09 31.06 -17.92
N ALA A 940 3.90 30.02 -17.10
CA ALA A 940 2.61 29.37 -16.89
C ALA A 940 1.50 30.38 -16.60
N GLY A 941 0.33 30.16 -17.20
CA GLY A 941 -0.82 31.06 -17.10
C GLY A 941 -0.82 32.24 -18.06
N ALA A 942 0.28 32.51 -18.79
CA ALA A 942 0.31 33.57 -19.79
C ALA A 942 -0.50 33.19 -21.04
N ALA A 943 -1.31 34.13 -21.54
CA ALA A 943 -2.00 33.97 -22.82
C ALA A 943 -1.00 34.13 -23.98
N GLU A 944 -0.89 33.10 -24.80
CA GLU A 944 -0.01 33.05 -25.96
C GLU A 944 -0.79 33.03 -27.27
N SER A 945 -0.17 33.57 -28.32
CA SER A 945 -0.69 33.42 -29.67
C SER A 945 0.43 33.42 -30.70
N ARG A 946 0.25 32.62 -31.76
CA ARG A 946 1.21 32.52 -32.85
C ARG A 946 0.51 32.54 -34.18
N THR A 947 0.95 33.45 -35.05
CA THR A 947 0.45 33.58 -36.42
C THR A 947 1.50 33.10 -37.41
N PHE A 948 1.13 32.17 -38.29
CA PHE A 948 2.03 31.62 -39.31
C PHE A 948 1.26 31.16 -40.55
N ALA A 949 1.97 30.90 -41.65
CA ALA A 949 1.41 30.26 -42.83
C ALA A 949 1.54 28.74 -42.66
N PRO A 950 0.43 27.99 -42.50
CA PRO A 950 0.52 26.54 -42.32
C PRO A 950 0.90 25.84 -43.63
N PRO A 951 1.47 24.62 -43.58
CA PRO A 951 1.68 23.80 -44.77
C PRO A 951 0.40 23.66 -45.60
N ALA A 952 0.53 23.60 -46.92
CA ALA A 952 -0.63 23.55 -47.81
C ALA A 952 -1.53 22.33 -47.50
N GLY A 953 -2.83 22.58 -47.34
CA GLY A 953 -3.83 21.54 -47.03
C GLY A 953 -3.97 21.21 -45.54
N THR A 954 -3.24 21.89 -44.65
CA THR A 954 -3.38 21.74 -43.19
C THR A 954 -4.77 22.15 -42.73
N LEU A 955 -5.37 21.30 -41.90
CA LEU A 955 -6.65 21.54 -41.25
C LEU A 955 -6.53 21.38 -39.73
N PHE A 956 -5.69 20.47 -39.24
CA PHE A 956 -5.59 20.12 -37.83
C PHE A 956 -4.22 20.53 -37.30
N PHE A 957 -4.21 21.00 -36.06
CA PHE A 957 -3.01 21.35 -35.32
C PHE A 957 -2.99 20.61 -33.99
N ALA A 958 -1.79 20.29 -33.51
CA ALA A 958 -1.60 19.73 -32.20
C ALA A 958 -0.42 20.41 -31.53
N LEU A 959 -0.53 20.67 -30.23
CA LEU A 959 0.48 21.35 -29.43
C LEU A 959 0.64 20.59 -28.12
N ARG A 960 1.88 20.36 -27.70
CA ARG A 960 2.23 19.96 -26.33
C ARG A 960 3.43 20.75 -25.84
N ALA A 961 3.51 20.94 -24.54
CA ALA A 961 4.70 21.47 -23.88
C ALA A 961 5.67 20.33 -23.55
N ILE A 962 6.96 20.67 -23.48
CA ILE A 962 8.05 19.78 -23.10
C ILE A 962 8.93 20.56 -22.12
N ASP A 963 9.24 19.96 -20.98
CA ASP A 963 10.13 20.53 -19.94
C ASP A 963 11.63 20.47 -20.33
N GLU A 964 12.52 20.92 -19.45
CA GLU A 964 13.96 20.82 -19.65
C GLU A 964 14.51 19.40 -19.61
N ALA A 965 13.87 18.48 -18.88
CA ALA A 965 14.26 17.08 -18.77
C ALA A 965 13.84 16.27 -20.00
N GLY A 966 13.00 16.84 -20.86
CA GLY A 966 12.44 16.22 -22.06
C GLY A 966 11.15 15.44 -21.80
N ASN A 967 10.52 15.54 -20.63
CA ASN A 967 9.21 14.95 -20.42
C ASN A 967 8.15 15.74 -21.19
N ALA A 968 7.31 15.00 -21.90
CA ALA A 968 6.34 15.58 -22.82
C ALA A 968 4.95 15.55 -22.19
N GLY A 969 4.33 16.73 -22.08
CA GLY A 969 2.96 16.83 -21.62
C GLY A 969 1.95 16.25 -22.62
N PRO A 970 0.69 16.04 -22.21
CA PRO A 970 -0.36 15.55 -23.09
C PRO A 970 -0.61 16.47 -24.30
N ILE A 971 -1.01 15.87 -25.42
CA ILE A 971 -1.32 16.63 -26.64
C ILE A 971 -2.66 17.37 -26.51
N ALA A 972 -2.64 18.66 -26.82
CA ALA A 972 -3.82 19.44 -27.13
C ALA A 972 -3.99 19.48 -28.65
N THR A 973 -5.20 19.23 -29.16
CA THR A 973 -5.43 19.23 -30.61
C THR A 973 -6.61 20.12 -30.97
N VAL A 974 -6.50 20.83 -32.10
CA VAL A 974 -7.54 21.71 -32.61
C VAL A 974 -7.75 21.49 -34.11
N GLY A 975 -9.01 21.47 -34.54
CA GLY A 975 -9.38 21.37 -35.95
C GLY A 975 -10.65 22.13 -36.31
N PRO A 976 -10.96 22.27 -37.60
CA PRO A 976 -12.08 23.06 -38.07
C PRO A 976 -13.40 22.34 -37.83
N LEU A 977 -14.31 23.00 -37.13
CA LEU A 977 -15.73 22.70 -37.17
C LEU A 977 -16.41 23.70 -38.12
N THR A 978 -17.29 23.22 -39.00
CA THR A 978 -18.11 24.12 -39.83
C THR A 978 -19.54 24.14 -39.30
N LEU A 979 -19.94 25.22 -38.65
CA LEU A 979 -21.34 25.41 -38.26
C LEU A 979 -22.22 25.58 -39.49
N ARG A 980 -23.35 24.89 -39.50
CA ARG A 980 -24.36 24.98 -40.57
C ARG A 980 -25.63 25.67 -40.10
N ARG A 981 -26.00 25.45 -38.84
CA ARG A 981 -27.12 26.11 -38.18
C ARG A 981 -26.98 25.94 -36.68
N VAL A 982 -27.18 27.01 -35.93
CA VAL A 982 -27.36 26.96 -34.47
C VAL A 982 -28.66 27.66 -34.15
N ARG A 983 -29.47 27.06 -33.28
CA ARG A 983 -30.70 27.66 -32.78
C ARG A 983 -30.86 27.37 -31.30
N LEU A 984 -30.80 28.44 -30.51
CA LEU A 984 -31.18 28.45 -29.10
C LEU A 984 -32.58 29.05 -29.01
N THR A 985 -33.46 28.43 -28.25
CA THR A 985 -34.82 28.93 -28.01
C THR A 985 -35.04 29.09 -26.52
N HIS A 986 -35.30 30.31 -26.08
CA HIS A 986 -35.69 30.59 -24.71
C HIS A 986 -37.18 30.31 -24.54
N ALA A 987 -37.51 29.29 -23.75
CA ALA A 987 -38.90 28.89 -23.48
C ALA A 987 -39.26 28.98 -22.00
N GLY A 988 -38.30 29.32 -21.13
CA GLY A 988 -38.44 29.43 -19.67
C GLY A 988 -37.33 28.67 -18.96
N ALA A 989 -37.07 28.99 -17.69
CA ALA A 989 -36.05 28.29 -16.90
C ALA A 989 -36.29 26.76 -16.90
N GLY A 990 -35.26 25.98 -17.21
CA GLY A 990 -35.36 24.52 -17.36
C GLY A 990 -36.19 24.05 -18.56
N GLN A 991 -36.58 24.91 -19.49
CA GLN A 991 -37.38 24.58 -20.69
C GLN A 991 -36.70 24.98 -22.00
N ASP A 992 -35.51 25.58 -21.94
CA ASP A 992 -34.79 26.04 -23.12
C ASP A 992 -34.37 24.87 -24.00
N ARG A 993 -34.17 25.17 -25.29
CA ARG A 993 -33.86 24.16 -26.31
C ARG A 993 -32.70 24.61 -27.19
N LEU A 994 -31.86 23.65 -27.55
CA LEU A 994 -30.73 23.82 -28.46
C LEU A 994 -30.88 22.86 -29.64
N SER A 995 -30.64 23.38 -30.84
CA SER A 995 -30.42 22.58 -32.04
C SER A 995 -29.16 23.08 -32.73
N LEU A 996 -28.19 22.20 -32.93
CA LEU A 996 -26.95 22.49 -33.61
C LEU A 996 -26.76 21.51 -34.76
N THR A 997 -26.39 22.02 -35.92
CA THR A 997 -25.92 21.22 -37.04
C THR A 997 -24.58 21.75 -37.51
N ALA A 998 -23.62 20.85 -37.66
CA ALA A 998 -22.26 21.18 -38.02
C ALA A 998 -21.66 20.12 -38.96
N ARG A 999 -20.46 20.38 -39.46
CA ARG A 999 -19.69 19.46 -40.30
C ARG A 999 -18.25 19.40 -39.84
N ILE A 1000 -17.69 18.20 -39.93
CA ILE A 1000 -16.29 17.92 -39.68
C ILE A 1000 -15.72 17.37 -40.99
N ALA A 1001 -14.58 17.89 -41.42
CA ALA A 1001 -13.88 17.48 -42.63
C ALA A 1001 -13.11 16.14 -42.44
N ALA A 1002 -13.70 15.19 -41.71
CA ALA A 1002 -13.17 13.86 -41.45
C ALA A 1002 -14.32 12.85 -41.36
N LEU A 1003 -14.03 11.57 -41.63
CA LEU A 1003 -14.97 10.46 -41.38
C LEU A 1003 -14.99 10.08 -39.90
N LEU A 1004 -15.94 9.25 -39.47
CA LEU A 1004 -16.08 8.84 -38.07
C LEU A 1004 -14.88 8.06 -37.53
N ALA A 1005 -14.34 7.13 -38.31
CA ALA A 1005 -13.24 6.27 -37.86
C ALA A 1005 -11.97 7.09 -37.50
N PRO A 1006 -11.51 8.06 -38.32
CA PRO A 1006 -10.44 8.97 -37.92
C PRO A 1006 -10.72 9.86 -36.70
N LEU A 1007 -11.98 9.95 -36.25
CA LEU A 1007 -12.37 10.69 -35.06
C LEU A 1007 -12.46 9.76 -33.82
N GLY A 1008 -12.08 8.49 -33.93
CA GLY A 1008 -12.13 7.52 -32.82
C GLY A 1008 -13.52 7.06 -32.41
N LEU A 1009 -14.57 7.41 -33.17
CA LEU A 1009 -15.96 7.10 -32.80
C LEU A 1009 -16.38 5.70 -33.28
N PRO A 1010 -17.18 4.95 -32.49
CA PRO A 1010 -17.93 5.36 -31.29
C PRO A 1010 -17.14 5.34 -29.97
N GLY A 1011 -15.90 4.88 -29.93
CA GLY A 1011 -15.14 4.63 -28.69
C GLY A 1011 -14.67 5.88 -27.93
N GLN A 1012 -15.23 7.05 -28.20
CA GLN A 1012 -14.80 8.33 -27.62
C GLN A 1012 -16.02 9.11 -27.12
N ASN A 1013 -15.86 9.78 -25.97
CA ASN A 1013 -16.86 10.70 -25.45
C ASN A 1013 -17.06 11.86 -26.43
N VAL A 1014 -18.29 12.37 -26.55
CA VAL A 1014 -18.59 13.54 -27.38
C VAL A 1014 -19.15 14.66 -26.53
N THR A 1015 -18.38 15.73 -26.35
CA THR A 1015 -18.78 16.90 -25.56
C THR A 1015 -19.07 18.10 -26.44
N LEU A 1016 -20.21 18.75 -26.22
CA LEU A 1016 -20.54 20.03 -26.83
C LEU A 1016 -20.38 21.14 -25.80
N VAL A 1017 -19.54 22.13 -26.11
CA VAL A 1017 -19.36 23.35 -25.32
C VAL A 1017 -19.74 24.57 -26.16
N LEU A 1018 -20.48 25.52 -25.58
CA LEU A 1018 -20.81 26.80 -26.19
C LEU A 1018 -20.35 27.95 -25.29
N ARG A 1019 -19.61 28.91 -25.88
CA ARG A 1019 -19.02 30.06 -25.19
C ARG A 1019 -19.34 31.38 -25.88
N SER A 1020 -19.43 32.46 -25.10
CA SER A 1020 -19.49 33.84 -25.59
C SER A 1020 -18.28 34.60 -25.04
N GLY A 1021 -17.28 34.86 -25.88
CA GLY A 1021 -15.95 35.27 -25.40
C GLY A 1021 -15.33 34.16 -24.53
N ALA A 1022 -14.83 34.52 -23.35
CA ALA A 1022 -14.29 33.57 -22.37
C ALA A 1022 -15.39 32.84 -21.56
N THR A 1023 -16.64 33.32 -21.56
CA THR A 1023 -17.70 32.79 -20.70
C THR A 1023 -18.40 31.58 -21.34
N GLN A 1024 -18.33 30.42 -20.70
CA GLN A 1024 -19.09 29.22 -21.07
C GLN A 1024 -20.53 29.32 -20.56
N PHE A 1025 -21.52 29.08 -21.44
CA PHE A 1025 -22.95 29.09 -21.05
C PHE A 1025 -23.65 27.75 -21.28
N TYR A 1026 -23.00 26.78 -21.90
CA TYR A 1026 -23.50 25.42 -22.06
C TYR A 1026 -22.35 24.42 -22.21
N SER A 1027 -22.41 23.29 -21.51
CA SER A 1027 -21.53 22.14 -21.69
C SER A 1027 -22.32 20.84 -21.44
N ALA A 1028 -22.13 19.84 -22.28
CA ALA A 1028 -22.77 18.54 -22.15
C ALA A 1028 -21.96 17.44 -22.83
N THR A 1029 -21.71 16.34 -22.12
CA THR A 1029 -20.96 15.17 -22.60
C THR A 1029 -21.91 14.00 -22.86
N VAL A 1030 -21.81 13.38 -24.03
CA VAL A 1030 -22.40 12.08 -24.34
C VAL A 1030 -21.31 11.02 -24.14
N PRO A 1031 -21.46 10.08 -23.20
CA PRO A 1031 -20.45 9.07 -22.95
C PRO A 1031 -20.33 8.08 -24.13
N ALA A 1032 -19.11 7.59 -24.39
CA ALA A 1032 -18.78 6.67 -25.47
C ALA A 1032 -19.68 5.43 -25.46
N ALA A 1033 -19.91 4.86 -24.27
CA ALA A 1033 -20.78 3.70 -24.06
C ALA A 1033 -22.24 3.92 -24.51
N ALA A 1034 -22.71 5.18 -24.58
CA ALA A 1034 -24.07 5.51 -25.02
C ALA A 1034 -24.17 5.79 -26.53
N LEU A 1035 -23.06 5.77 -27.27
CA LEU A 1035 -23.02 5.99 -28.72
C LEU A 1035 -23.23 4.67 -29.47
N VAL A 1036 -24.39 4.51 -30.10
CA VAL A 1036 -24.72 3.29 -30.85
C VAL A 1036 -24.29 3.45 -32.31
N PRO A 1037 -23.30 2.69 -32.82
CA PRO A 1037 -22.92 2.69 -34.23
C PRO A 1037 -23.96 1.97 -35.10
N ASN A 1038 -24.07 2.33 -36.37
CA ASN A 1038 -24.78 1.53 -37.35
C ASN A 1038 -23.95 0.30 -37.76
N ALA A 1039 -24.59 -0.69 -38.39
CA ALA A 1039 -23.94 -1.94 -38.80
C ALA A 1039 -22.70 -1.79 -39.73
N ARG A 1040 -22.46 -0.60 -40.30
CA ARG A 1040 -21.31 -0.31 -41.16
C ARG A 1040 -20.25 0.58 -40.50
N GLY A 1041 -20.44 1.00 -39.24
CA GLY A 1041 -19.56 1.96 -38.54
C GLY A 1041 -19.53 3.37 -39.13
N THR A 1042 -20.36 3.69 -40.14
CA THR A 1042 -20.36 4.98 -40.83
C THR A 1042 -21.27 6.04 -40.19
N ARG A 1043 -21.94 5.70 -39.09
CA ARG A 1043 -22.84 6.61 -38.36
C ARG A 1043 -22.97 6.16 -36.91
N VAL A 1044 -22.93 7.09 -35.97
CA VAL A 1044 -23.25 6.87 -34.56
C VAL A 1044 -24.50 7.68 -34.17
N ARG A 1045 -25.26 7.15 -33.20
CA ARG A 1045 -26.46 7.78 -32.67
C ARG A 1045 -26.53 7.65 -31.16
N PHE A 1046 -26.93 8.72 -30.51
CA PHE A 1046 -27.37 8.73 -29.13
C PHE A 1046 -28.80 9.29 -29.06
N ARG A 1047 -29.60 8.74 -28.15
CA ARG A 1047 -30.98 9.15 -27.91
C ARG A 1047 -31.32 8.97 -26.44
N ASP A 1048 -31.60 10.08 -25.79
CA ASP A 1048 -32.08 10.13 -24.42
C ASP A 1048 -33.30 11.10 -24.35
N PRO A 1049 -34.54 10.60 -24.42
CA PRO A 1049 -35.71 11.47 -24.40
C PRO A 1049 -35.85 12.31 -23.12
N THR A 1050 -35.30 11.88 -21.98
CA THR A 1050 -35.39 12.61 -20.70
C THR A 1050 -34.33 13.70 -20.57
N GLY A 1051 -33.20 13.55 -21.27
CA GLY A 1051 -32.09 14.49 -21.25
C GLY A 1051 -31.29 14.45 -19.95
N THR A 1052 -31.41 13.38 -19.17
CA THR A 1052 -30.74 13.22 -17.87
C THR A 1052 -29.32 12.69 -18.01
N LEU A 1053 -29.03 11.90 -19.05
CA LEU A 1053 -27.72 11.25 -19.22
C LEU A 1053 -26.62 12.19 -19.73
N ALA A 1054 -26.97 13.30 -20.36
CA ALA A 1054 -26.03 14.16 -21.06
C ALA A 1054 -26.43 15.64 -20.98
N ASN A 1055 -26.71 16.13 -19.76
CA ASN A 1055 -27.07 17.52 -19.45
C ASN A 1055 -28.00 18.17 -20.50
N GLY A 1056 -29.13 17.51 -20.73
CA GLY A 1056 -30.18 17.93 -21.64
C GLY A 1056 -30.01 17.53 -23.10
N ILE A 1057 -28.88 16.95 -23.55
CA ILE A 1057 -28.79 16.38 -24.91
C ILE A 1057 -29.77 15.22 -25.03
N THR A 1058 -30.75 15.38 -25.93
CA THR A 1058 -31.78 14.36 -26.18
C THR A 1058 -31.52 13.51 -27.41
N SER A 1059 -30.71 14.02 -28.34
CA SER A 1059 -30.28 13.28 -29.51
C SER A 1059 -29.00 13.86 -30.08
N LEU A 1060 -28.07 12.96 -30.40
CA LEU A 1060 -26.86 13.23 -31.17
C LEU A 1060 -26.81 12.25 -32.35
N VAL A 1061 -26.53 12.75 -33.54
CA VAL A 1061 -26.27 11.95 -34.74
C VAL A 1061 -25.03 12.47 -35.41
N MET A 1062 -24.06 11.59 -35.64
CA MET A 1062 -22.83 11.90 -36.36
C MET A 1062 -22.59 10.85 -37.44
N GLY A 1063 -22.18 11.27 -38.63
CA GLY A 1063 -21.67 10.36 -39.66
C GLY A 1063 -21.87 10.84 -41.09
N GLY A 1064 -21.37 10.05 -42.05
CA GLY A 1064 -21.43 10.36 -43.47
C GLY A 1064 -20.45 9.50 -44.28
N ARG A 1065 -20.36 9.74 -45.60
CA ARG A 1065 -19.53 8.92 -46.53
C ARG A 1065 -18.24 9.57 -46.98
N THR A 1066 -18.18 10.90 -46.98
CA THR A 1066 -17.00 11.68 -47.37
C THR A 1066 -16.58 12.71 -46.32
N ARG A 1067 -17.41 12.86 -45.28
CA ARG A 1067 -17.27 13.78 -44.15
C ARG A 1067 -18.26 13.36 -43.06
N THR A 1068 -18.17 13.97 -41.89
CA THR A 1068 -19.10 13.74 -40.77
C THR A 1068 -20.04 14.93 -40.64
N ASP A 1069 -21.33 14.72 -40.92
CA ASP A 1069 -22.38 15.69 -40.58
C ASP A 1069 -22.80 15.42 -39.13
N VAL A 1070 -22.86 16.49 -38.32
CA VAL A 1070 -23.19 16.45 -36.89
C VAL A 1070 -24.56 17.10 -36.68
N THR A 1071 -25.44 16.46 -35.92
CA THR A 1071 -26.72 17.02 -35.49
C THR A 1071 -26.93 16.74 -34.01
N ILE A 1072 -27.06 17.81 -33.23
CA ILE A 1072 -27.32 17.77 -31.78
C ILE A 1072 -28.66 18.45 -31.49
N ARG A 1073 -29.46 17.82 -30.64
CA ARG A 1073 -30.67 18.40 -30.07
C ARG A 1073 -30.65 18.25 -28.56
N ALA A 1074 -30.84 19.35 -27.86
CA ALA A 1074 -30.95 19.37 -26.41
C ALA A 1074 -32.21 20.11 -25.94
N ARG A 1075 -32.75 19.70 -24.79
CA ARG A 1075 -33.98 20.17 -24.15
C ARG A 1075 -33.78 20.20 -22.64
N HIS A 1076 -34.76 20.78 -21.94
CA HIS A 1076 -34.74 20.91 -20.47
C HIS A 1076 -33.57 21.77 -19.95
N LEU A 1077 -33.18 22.76 -20.76
CA LEU A 1077 -31.99 23.58 -20.50
C LEU A 1077 -32.35 24.87 -19.75
N SER A 1078 -31.33 25.46 -19.14
CA SER A 1078 -31.34 26.85 -18.67
C SER A 1078 -30.19 27.59 -19.36
N LEU A 1079 -30.47 28.28 -20.48
CA LEU A 1079 -29.45 28.94 -21.30
C LEU A 1079 -29.30 30.44 -20.96
N GLY A 1080 -29.42 30.80 -19.68
CA GLY A 1080 -29.47 32.21 -19.23
C GLY A 1080 -28.24 33.05 -19.61
N GLY A 1081 -27.09 32.42 -19.85
CA GLY A 1081 -25.86 33.07 -20.32
C GLY A 1081 -25.75 33.27 -21.83
N ALA A 1082 -26.72 32.82 -22.64
CA ALA A 1082 -26.69 32.97 -24.09
C ALA A 1082 -27.24 34.34 -24.54
N ALA A 1083 -26.47 35.07 -25.36
CA ALA A 1083 -26.86 36.38 -25.89
C ALA A 1083 -26.64 36.50 -27.40
N ALA A 1084 -27.25 37.52 -28.01
CA ALA A 1084 -26.93 37.87 -29.40
C ALA A 1084 -25.52 38.48 -29.46
N GLY A 1085 -24.69 37.98 -30.35
CA GLY A 1085 -23.28 38.37 -30.44
C GLY A 1085 -22.39 37.24 -30.95
N PRO A 1086 -21.07 37.50 -31.01
CA PRO A 1086 -20.07 36.47 -31.30
C PRO A 1086 -20.16 35.33 -30.30
N PHE A 1087 -20.03 34.09 -30.79
CA PHE A 1087 -19.96 32.91 -29.95
C PHE A 1087 -19.01 31.88 -30.57
N THR A 1088 -18.54 30.96 -29.74
CA THR A 1088 -17.73 29.81 -30.16
C THR A 1088 -18.49 28.54 -29.82
N ALA A 1089 -18.58 27.63 -30.80
CA ALA A 1089 -19.03 26.27 -30.59
C ALA A 1089 -17.83 25.34 -30.66
N ILE A 1090 -17.69 24.49 -29.64
CA ILE A 1090 -16.60 23.53 -29.50
C ILE A 1090 -17.23 22.14 -29.40
N LEU A 1091 -16.79 21.23 -30.24
CA LEU A 1091 -17.14 19.82 -30.19
C LEU A 1091 -15.86 19.04 -29.86
N ARG A 1092 -15.80 18.45 -28.67
CA ARG A 1092 -14.70 17.56 -28.25
C ARG A 1092 -15.07 16.12 -28.55
N ILE A 1093 -14.14 15.36 -29.14
CA ILE A 1093 -14.26 13.93 -29.41
C ILE A 1093 -13.03 13.26 -28.82
N GLY A 1094 -13.13 12.70 -27.62
CA GLY A 1094 -11.95 12.37 -26.83
C GLY A 1094 -11.09 13.61 -26.59
N SER A 1095 -9.78 13.51 -26.86
CA SER A 1095 -8.82 14.63 -26.79
C SER A 1095 -8.86 15.57 -28.01
N LEU A 1096 -9.67 15.28 -29.04
CA LEU A 1096 -9.80 16.11 -30.24
C LEU A 1096 -10.78 17.26 -30.05
N GLU A 1097 -10.28 18.50 -30.07
CA GLU A 1097 -11.14 19.68 -30.05
C GLU A 1097 -11.44 20.21 -31.47
N LEU A 1098 -12.72 20.37 -31.79
CA LEU A 1098 -13.16 20.95 -33.06
C LEU A 1098 -13.94 22.23 -32.78
N SER A 1099 -13.44 23.36 -33.26
CA SER A 1099 -14.04 24.66 -32.93
C SER A 1099 -14.51 25.43 -34.15
N ALA A 1100 -15.53 26.25 -33.92
CA ALA A 1100 -16.09 27.15 -34.90
C ALA A 1100 -16.57 28.43 -34.21
N THR A 1101 -16.25 29.58 -34.78
CA THR A 1101 -16.83 30.84 -34.36
C THR A 1101 -18.03 31.20 -35.24
N GLY A 1102 -18.98 31.94 -34.66
CA GLY A 1102 -20.15 32.43 -35.36
C GLY A 1102 -20.73 33.66 -34.68
N THR A 1103 -21.80 34.21 -35.24
CA THR A 1103 -22.56 35.30 -34.60
C THR A 1103 -24.01 34.88 -34.44
N LEU A 1104 -24.46 34.75 -33.20
CA LEU A 1104 -25.87 34.54 -32.89
C LEU A 1104 -26.63 35.85 -33.08
N ARG A 1105 -27.72 35.80 -33.84
CA ARG A 1105 -28.64 36.91 -34.06
C ARG A 1105 -29.94 36.65 -33.32
N ALA A 1106 -30.48 37.68 -32.68
CA ALA A 1106 -31.81 37.60 -32.11
C ALA A 1106 -32.88 37.47 -33.22
N ALA A 1107 -33.81 36.54 -33.05
CA ALA A 1107 -34.96 36.31 -33.92
C ALA A 1107 -36.19 35.95 -33.06
N GLY A 1108 -36.78 36.96 -32.42
CA GLY A 1108 -37.82 36.78 -31.41
C GLY A 1108 -37.24 36.12 -30.14
N PRO A 1109 -37.88 35.10 -29.54
CA PRO A 1109 -37.35 34.39 -28.35
C PRO A 1109 -36.22 33.41 -28.68
N ARG A 1110 -35.52 33.60 -29.81
CA ARG A 1110 -34.52 32.68 -30.35
C ARG A 1110 -33.23 33.42 -30.63
N LEU A 1111 -32.12 32.74 -30.39
CA LEU A 1111 -30.81 33.12 -30.90
C LEU A 1111 -30.45 32.16 -32.03
N VAL A 1112 -30.13 32.69 -33.20
CA VAL A 1112 -29.88 31.89 -34.40
C VAL A 1112 -28.58 32.26 -35.09
N LEU A 1113 -27.82 31.23 -35.48
CA LEU A 1113 -26.87 31.29 -36.57
C LEU A 1113 -27.55 30.63 -37.79
N PRO A 1114 -27.87 31.40 -38.84
CA PRO A 1114 -28.62 30.92 -40.01
C PRO A 1114 -28.05 29.67 -40.67
#